data_AF-A0A653DKA9-F1
#
_entry.id   AF-A0A653DKA9-F1
#
_cell.length_a   1.000
_cell.length_b   1.000
_cell.length_c   1.000
_cell.angle_alpha   90.00
_cell.angle_beta   90.00
_cell.angle_gamma   90.00
#
_symmetry.space_group_name_H-M   'P 1'
#
loop_
_entity.id
_entity.type
_entity.pdbx_description
1 polymer ?
#
loop_
_entity_poly.entity_id
_entity_poly.type
_entity_poly.pdbx_seq_one_letter_code
_entity_poly.pdbx_strand_id
1 'polypeptide(L)'
;MVFIHILPVLLSCLSVCERQNDNVTVTLPNGKVKGLFQKTAHKGTPYYSFRGIPYAEPPTGNLRFKPPIEKSKWNGILDATEEGSQCVQNINPVLGSEDCLFINVYTPSLKQENLSVLVYIHGGAFVGGNSSYQSFPPDLFLEENLIFVMFNYRLGVFGFISTEDLVVPGNNGLKDQVLALKWVQKNIHYFGGNPGAVTIFGESAGAASVSYHTLSPSSKGLFKAAIMDSGSSLCLWALNRRARRTAFTIGRSLFLNTFTSQSLIDGLTGVDYVTLQEVATVTSNLITSENPLAGIFFGPVIEPYHDSAFFYNKSEELLRTGQFNRVPVLMGINSNEAVAANEIPAVLRLFFAKYDINVALIAPEDLTNDTKKRKDAAKEIKSYFFKTAALTTANPQSFSQFISDDQFNRPVRQTALDMRKYVDVYFYQFSYEGHLGRKMEIIEPDAGEGVGHGEELGYLFTHPSIKDIPQNDTLMQKQVVQMWSNFAKYKTAYKGTPYYSFRGIPYAEPPIGNLRFKPPVEKSKWNGTLDATREGSQCVQNINPVLGSEDCLFINVYTPSLKQENLSVLVFIHGGAFINGNSSYEVQPPDLFLEENLVFVMFNYRLGVFGFISTEDLVVLALKWVQKNIHYFGGNPEAVTVFGQSAGAASVSYHTQSPSSKASKTAFTIGKNLFLNTSTSQSLWKTL
;
A
#
# COMPACT_ATOMS: atom_id res chain seq x y z
N MET A 1 66.69 -34.84 -32.69
CA MET A 1 66.83 -33.37 -32.75
C MET A 1 66.52 -32.85 -31.36
N VAL A 2 67.46 -32.10 -30.78
CA VAL A 2 67.60 -31.73 -29.36
C VAL A 2 67.11 -30.28 -29.14
N PHE A 3 66.89 -29.92 -27.88
CA PHE A 3 66.75 -28.58 -27.23
C PHE A 3 65.31 -28.14 -26.94
N ILE A 4 64.81 -28.18 -25.69
CA ILE A 4 65.09 -27.37 -24.46
C ILE A 4 64.64 -25.91 -24.59
N HIS A 5 63.65 -25.50 -23.79
CA HIS A 5 63.62 -24.29 -22.95
C HIS A 5 62.43 -24.40 -21.95
N ILE A 6 62.69 -24.65 -20.66
CA ILE A 6 62.80 -23.70 -19.53
C ILE A 6 61.45 -23.08 -19.11
N LEU A 7 61.00 -23.48 -17.92
CA LEU A 7 59.91 -22.90 -17.11
C LEU A 7 60.20 -21.44 -16.74
N PRO A 8 59.14 -20.67 -16.38
CA PRO A 8 59.18 -20.05 -15.06
C PRO A 8 57.96 -20.41 -14.22
N VAL A 9 58.27 -20.70 -12.96
CA VAL A 9 57.39 -20.88 -11.82
C VAL A 9 56.55 -19.62 -11.62
N LEU A 10 55.23 -19.75 -11.69
CA LEU A 10 54.29 -18.76 -11.16
C LEU A 10 53.61 -19.40 -9.94
N LEU A 11 54.13 -19.05 -8.75
CA LEU A 11 53.41 -19.16 -7.49
C LEU A 11 52.16 -18.28 -7.61
N SER A 12 51.01 -18.87 -7.95
CA SER A 12 49.73 -18.27 -7.62
C SER A 12 49.50 -18.51 -6.13
N CYS A 13 49.65 -17.45 -5.34
CA CYS A 13 49.08 -17.38 -4.00
C CYS A 13 47.59 -17.75 -4.10
N LEU A 14 47.25 -18.96 -3.68
CA LEU A 14 45.90 -19.30 -3.25
C LEU A 14 45.65 -18.43 -2.01
N SER A 15 45.10 -17.24 -2.23
CA SER A 15 44.33 -16.54 -1.22
C SER A 15 43.16 -17.46 -0.89
N VAL A 16 43.35 -18.36 0.06
CA VAL A 16 42.27 -18.96 0.83
C VAL A 16 41.56 -17.77 1.44
N CYS A 17 40.48 -17.32 0.80
CA CYS A 17 39.49 -16.47 1.45
C CYS A 17 39.01 -17.30 2.64
N GLU A 18 39.60 -17.02 3.80
CA GLU A 18 39.06 -17.43 5.08
C GLU A 18 37.60 -16.96 5.07
N ARG A 19 36.66 -17.90 4.94
CA ARG A 19 35.24 -17.63 5.16
C ARG A 19 35.18 -17.17 6.62
N GLN A 20 35.18 -15.85 6.82
CA GLN A 20 34.95 -15.28 8.13
C GLN A 20 33.65 -15.92 8.63
N ASN A 21 33.72 -16.55 9.81
CA ASN A 21 32.65 -17.41 10.28
C ASN A 21 31.48 -16.52 10.74
N ASP A 22 30.71 -16.03 9.77
CA ASP A 22 29.57 -15.10 9.91
C ASP A 22 28.34 -15.77 10.54
N ASN A 23 28.54 -16.94 11.17
CA ASN A 23 27.49 -17.67 11.85
C ASN A 23 27.17 -17.02 13.18
N VAL A 24 25.88 -16.81 13.45
CA VAL A 24 25.35 -16.31 14.71
C VAL A 24 24.39 -17.33 15.31
N THR A 25 24.20 -17.37 16.62
CA THR A 25 23.24 -18.29 17.26
C THR A 25 22.33 -17.54 18.22
N VAL A 26 21.02 -17.79 18.12
CA VAL A 26 19.97 -17.32 19.04
C VAL A 26 19.37 -18.53 19.76
N THR A 27 19.04 -18.38 21.04
CA THR A 27 18.40 -19.44 21.83
C THR A 27 16.93 -19.12 22.03
N LEU A 28 16.05 -19.95 21.47
CA LEU A 28 14.60 -19.90 21.67
C LEU A 28 14.16 -20.93 22.72
N PRO A 29 12.95 -20.81 23.28
CA PRO A 29 12.38 -21.84 24.16
C PRO A 29 12.29 -23.23 23.51
N ASN A 30 12.16 -23.28 22.17
CA ASN A 30 12.07 -24.49 21.38
C ASN A 30 13.44 -25.12 21.09
N GLY A 31 14.53 -24.35 21.13
CA GLY A 31 15.87 -24.81 20.84
C GLY A 31 16.79 -23.69 20.32
N LYS A 32 18.04 -24.03 20.03
CA LYS A 32 19.02 -23.09 19.47
C LYS A 32 18.87 -23.01 17.95
N VAL A 33 19.06 -21.82 17.40
CA VAL A 33 18.94 -21.51 15.97
C VAL A 33 20.21 -20.81 15.50
N LYS A 34 20.87 -21.35 14.47
CA LYS A 34 22.06 -20.76 13.83
C LYS A 34 21.65 -19.97 12.60
N GLY A 35 21.99 -18.69 12.53
CA GLY A 35 21.75 -17.80 11.39
C GLY A 35 23.04 -17.23 10.81
N LEU A 36 22.92 -16.23 9.94
CA LEU A 36 24.02 -15.55 9.26
C LEU A 36 24.08 -14.06 9.60
N PHE A 37 25.28 -13.50 9.63
CA PHE A 37 25.55 -12.07 9.50
C PHE A 37 25.72 -11.71 8.02
N GLN A 38 25.07 -10.65 7.57
CA GLN A 38 25.04 -10.21 6.18
C GLN A 38 25.02 -8.68 6.08
N LYS A 39 25.09 -8.16 4.87
CA LYS A 39 24.96 -6.72 4.57
C LYS A 39 23.91 -6.51 3.50
N THR A 40 23.11 -5.44 3.63
CA THR A 40 22.11 -5.10 2.61
C THR A 40 22.78 -4.76 1.29
N ALA A 41 22.13 -5.09 0.18
CA ALA A 41 22.68 -4.85 -1.15
C ALA A 41 22.73 -3.35 -1.52
N HIS A 42 21.86 -2.53 -0.93
CA HIS A 42 21.72 -1.12 -1.30
C HIS A 42 22.73 -0.21 -0.56
N LYS A 43 22.69 -0.14 0.77
CA LYS A 43 23.63 0.67 1.59
C LYS A 43 24.76 -0.11 2.26
N GLY A 44 24.77 -1.44 2.15
CA GLY A 44 25.76 -2.26 2.88
C GLY A 44 25.50 -2.31 4.39
N THR A 45 24.27 -2.05 4.83
CA THR A 45 23.89 -2.01 6.25
C THR A 45 24.00 -3.42 6.84
N PRO A 46 24.71 -3.60 7.97
CA PRO A 46 24.83 -4.91 8.58
C PRO A 46 23.48 -5.40 9.13
N TYR A 47 23.17 -6.68 8.94
CA TYR A 47 21.99 -7.33 9.49
C TYR A 47 22.26 -8.81 9.78
N TYR A 48 21.33 -9.45 10.50
CA TYR A 48 21.33 -10.88 10.77
C TYR A 48 20.10 -11.54 10.14
N SER A 49 20.27 -12.72 9.55
CA SER A 49 19.19 -13.51 8.98
C SER A 49 19.10 -14.89 9.63
N PHE A 50 17.87 -15.33 9.87
CA PHE A 50 17.53 -16.67 10.34
C PHE A 50 16.39 -17.17 9.46
N ARG A 51 16.67 -18.14 8.60
CA ARG A 51 15.78 -18.59 7.54
C ARG A 51 15.40 -20.06 7.75
N GLY A 52 14.20 -20.46 7.37
CA GLY A 52 13.77 -21.85 7.50
C GLY A 52 13.47 -22.31 8.93
N ILE A 53 13.07 -21.41 9.84
CA ILE A 53 12.69 -21.82 11.21
C ILE A 53 11.29 -22.46 11.17
N PRO A 54 11.09 -23.71 11.60
CA PRO A 54 9.76 -24.32 11.63
C PRO A 54 8.93 -23.71 12.77
N TYR A 55 7.80 -23.10 12.44
CA TYR A 55 6.85 -22.59 13.44
C TYR A 55 5.73 -23.59 13.77
N ALA A 56 5.56 -24.61 12.93
CA ALA A 56 4.58 -25.67 13.10
C ALA A 56 5.20 -27.07 12.87
N GLU A 57 4.53 -28.11 13.35
CA GLU A 57 4.80 -29.47 12.89
C GLU A 57 4.45 -29.61 11.40
N PRO A 58 5.18 -30.46 10.63
CA PRO A 58 4.89 -30.69 9.23
C PRO A 58 3.44 -31.16 9.03
N PRO A 59 2.61 -30.50 8.20
CA PRO A 59 1.21 -30.85 8.00
C PRO A 59 1.05 -32.03 7.02
N THR A 60 1.85 -33.08 7.19
CA THR A 60 1.89 -34.27 6.33
C THR A 60 1.10 -35.44 6.93
N GLY A 61 0.77 -36.43 6.09
CA GLY A 61 0.07 -37.64 6.51
C GLY A 61 -1.22 -37.32 7.27
N ASN A 62 -1.35 -37.80 8.51
CA ASN A 62 -2.54 -37.59 9.33
C ASN A 62 -2.77 -36.13 9.78
N LEU A 63 -1.79 -35.23 9.57
CA LEU A 63 -1.94 -33.79 9.83
C LEU A 63 -2.36 -33.00 8.57
N ARG A 64 -2.37 -33.66 7.40
CA ARG A 64 -2.91 -33.07 6.17
C ARG A 64 -4.37 -32.66 6.39
N PHE A 65 -4.71 -31.46 5.93
CA PHE A 65 -6.02 -30.82 6.10
C PHE A 65 -6.48 -30.56 7.55
N LYS A 66 -5.61 -30.72 8.55
CA LYS A 66 -5.90 -30.34 9.94
C LYS A 66 -5.36 -28.95 10.27
N PRO A 67 -5.89 -28.28 11.31
CA PRO A 67 -5.28 -27.08 11.86
C PRO A 67 -3.81 -27.32 12.22
N PRO A 68 -2.93 -26.32 12.05
CA PRO A 68 -1.51 -26.48 12.33
C PRO A 68 -1.27 -26.67 13.83
N ILE A 69 -0.19 -27.39 14.15
CA ILE A 69 0.23 -27.69 15.52
C ILE A 69 1.56 -26.97 15.75
N GLU A 70 1.73 -26.29 16.89
CA GLU A 70 2.99 -25.62 17.25
C GLU A 70 4.17 -26.60 17.20
N LYS A 71 5.31 -26.15 16.66
CA LYS A 71 6.51 -26.99 16.57
C LYS A 71 7.04 -27.38 17.95
N SER A 72 7.25 -28.68 18.15
CA SER A 72 7.88 -29.23 19.35
C SER A 72 9.34 -28.79 19.48
N LYS A 73 9.90 -28.92 20.69
CA LYS A 73 11.32 -28.64 20.90
C LYS A 73 12.21 -29.55 20.03
N TRP A 74 13.30 -29.01 19.52
CA TRP A 74 14.33 -29.78 18.83
C TRP A 74 15.61 -29.88 19.65
N ASN A 75 16.35 -30.97 19.44
CA ASN A 75 17.65 -31.18 20.07
C ASN A 75 18.77 -30.57 19.20
N GLY A 76 19.82 -30.08 19.84
CA GLY A 76 20.96 -29.49 19.15
C GLY A 76 20.70 -28.06 18.65
N ILE A 77 21.38 -27.69 17.57
CA ILE A 77 21.29 -26.38 16.94
C ILE A 77 20.63 -26.58 15.58
N LEU A 78 19.47 -25.92 15.37
CA LEU A 78 18.82 -25.88 14.07
C LEU A 78 19.63 -24.97 13.14
N ASP A 79 19.98 -25.47 11.96
CA ASP A 79 20.61 -24.67 10.92
C ASP A 79 19.55 -23.84 10.17
N ALA A 80 19.54 -22.54 10.45
CA ALA A 80 18.65 -21.56 9.83
C ALA A 80 19.45 -20.59 8.94
N THR A 81 20.51 -21.10 8.30
CA THR A 81 21.32 -20.31 7.35
C THR A 81 20.73 -20.36 5.93
N GLU A 82 19.81 -21.27 5.66
CA GLU A 82 19.10 -21.43 4.37
C GLU A 82 17.59 -21.40 4.56
N GLU A 83 16.85 -21.16 3.48
CA GLU A 83 15.39 -21.11 3.52
C GLU A 83 14.81 -22.54 3.58
N GLY A 84 13.70 -22.67 4.30
CA GLY A 84 12.89 -23.89 4.27
C GLY A 84 12.18 -24.04 2.94
N SER A 85 11.56 -25.20 2.73
CA SER A 85 10.84 -25.47 1.48
C SER A 85 9.63 -24.54 1.32
N GLN A 86 9.33 -24.14 0.08
CA GLN A 86 8.06 -23.49 -0.27
C GLN A 86 6.91 -24.50 -0.25
N CYS A 87 5.68 -24.02 -0.03
CA CYS A 87 4.50 -24.88 -0.05
C CYS A 87 4.17 -25.38 -1.46
N VAL A 88 3.48 -26.53 -1.51
CA VAL A 88 3.02 -27.17 -2.75
C VAL A 88 2.21 -26.20 -3.61
N GLN A 89 2.64 -26.00 -4.86
CA GLN A 89 2.00 -25.09 -5.82
C GLN A 89 2.39 -25.42 -7.27
N ASN A 90 1.82 -24.67 -8.22
CA ASN A 90 1.99 -24.82 -9.67
C ASN A 90 1.53 -26.17 -10.23
N ILE A 91 1.55 -26.27 -11.56
CA ILE A 91 1.44 -27.50 -12.32
C ILE A 91 2.56 -27.51 -13.36
N ASN A 92 3.22 -28.65 -13.54
CA ASN A 92 4.25 -28.87 -14.56
C ASN A 92 5.45 -27.89 -14.56
N PRO A 93 6.43 -28.09 -13.65
CA PRO A 93 6.43 -29.07 -12.57
C PRO A 93 5.63 -28.58 -11.36
N VAL A 94 5.07 -29.52 -10.59
CA VAL A 94 4.63 -29.21 -9.22
C VAL A 94 5.86 -28.85 -8.40
N LEU A 95 5.81 -27.73 -7.70
CA LEU A 95 6.90 -27.20 -6.88
C LEU A 95 6.58 -27.36 -5.39
N GLY A 96 7.62 -27.35 -4.56
CA GLY A 96 7.51 -27.29 -3.10
C GLY A 96 7.28 -28.63 -2.41
N SER A 97 6.98 -28.56 -1.13
CA SER A 97 6.72 -29.70 -0.24
C SER A 97 5.53 -29.39 0.67
N GLU A 98 4.90 -30.43 1.22
CA GLU A 98 3.91 -30.27 2.28
C GLU A 98 4.56 -29.86 3.61
N ASP A 99 5.81 -30.25 3.85
CA ASP A 99 6.61 -29.73 4.97
C ASP A 99 7.16 -28.35 4.61
N CYS A 100 6.33 -27.32 4.72
CA CYS A 100 6.63 -25.97 4.27
C CYS A 100 6.38 -24.86 5.29
N LEU A 101 5.92 -25.17 6.51
CA LEU A 101 5.50 -24.19 7.52
C LEU A 101 6.71 -23.57 8.25
N PHE A 102 7.47 -22.77 7.50
CA PHE A 102 8.68 -22.09 7.94
C PHE A 102 8.51 -20.57 8.01
N ILE A 103 9.26 -19.95 8.92
CA ILE A 103 9.35 -18.50 9.13
C ILE A 103 10.80 -18.03 9.01
N ASN A 104 10.97 -16.87 8.39
CA ASN A 104 12.24 -16.19 8.16
C ASN A 104 12.25 -14.87 8.94
N VAL A 105 13.32 -14.61 9.70
CA VAL A 105 13.51 -13.39 10.49
C VAL A 105 14.77 -12.69 10.04
N TYR A 106 14.64 -11.40 9.73
CA TYR A 106 15.74 -10.52 9.37
C TYR A 106 15.77 -9.34 10.35
N THR A 107 16.90 -9.12 11.00
CA THR A 107 17.02 -8.10 12.05
C THR A 107 18.30 -7.27 11.87
N PRO A 108 18.22 -5.92 11.97
CA PRO A 108 19.40 -5.06 11.84
C PRO A 108 20.34 -5.18 13.04
N SER A 109 19.87 -5.68 14.19
CA SER A 109 20.68 -5.79 15.41
C SER A 109 20.12 -6.82 16.38
N LEU A 110 21.00 -7.67 16.92
CA LEU A 110 20.69 -8.55 18.06
C LEU A 110 21.00 -7.91 19.42
N LYS A 111 21.57 -6.69 19.42
CA LYS A 111 21.90 -5.94 20.63
C LYS A 111 20.88 -4.86 20.95
N GLN A 112 20.21 -4.34 19.92
CA GLN A 112 19.14 -3.38 20.10
C GLN A 112 17.86 -4.12 20.46
N GLU A 113 17.15 -3.60 21.45
CA GLU A 113 15.85 -4.12 21.88
C GLU A 113 14.72 -3.19 21.43
N ASN A 114 13.50 -3.71 21.51
CA ASN A 114 12.25 -3.00 21.24
C ASN A 114 12.11 -2.44 19.81
N LEU A 115 12.71 -3.09 18.81
CA LEU A 115 12.53 -2.72 17.41
C LEU A 115 11.10 -2.97 16.93
N SER A 116 10.59 -2.08 16.07
CA SER A 116 9.31 -2.31 15.39
C SER A 116 9.43 -3.47 14.41
N VAL A 117 8.37 -4.29 14.34
CA VAL A 117 8.38 -5.54 13.57
C VAL A 117 7.36 -5.42 12.44
N LEU A 118 7.81 -5.62 11.21
CA LEU A 118 6.96 -5.75 10.04
C LEU A 118 6.86 -7.24 9.67
N VAL A 119 5.64 -7.77 9.65
CA VAL A 119 5.36 -9.17 9.30
C VAL A 119 4.63 -9.21 7.97
N TYR A 120 5.29 -9.72 6.93
CA TYR A 120 4.76 -9.81 5.59
C TYR A 120 4.08 -11.15 5.32
N ILE A 121 2.83 -11.09 4.85
CA ILE A 121 2.03 -12.23 4.38
C ILE A 121 1.96 -12.12 2.86
N HIS A 122 2.59 -13.07 2.17
CA HIS A 122 2.68 -13.01 0.71
C HIS A 122 1.32 -13.22 0.02
N GLY A 123 1.16 -12.57 -1.14
CA GLY A 123 0.07 -12.77 -2.09
C GLY A 123 0.17 -14.06 -2.90
N GLY A 124 -0.45 -14.09 -4.08
CA GLY A 124 -0.48 -15.25 -4.97
C GLY A 124 -1.82 -16.01 -4.99
N ALA A 125 -2.93 -15.29 -4.85
CA ALA A 125 -4.29 -15.84 -5.01
C ALA A 125 -4.60 -17.06 -4.11
N PHE A 126 -3.91 -17.21 -2.97
CA PHE A 126 -3.97 -18.37 -2.07
C PHE A 126 -3.52 -19.71 -2.69
N VAL A 127 -3.00 -19.72 -3.92
CA VAL A 127 -2.61 -20.93 -4.67
C VAL A 127 -1.13 -20.95 -5.05
N GLY A 128 -0.45 -19.81 -4.95
CA GLY A 128 0.98 -19.66 -5.19
C GLY A 128 1.61 -18.64 -4.24
N GLY A 129 2.94 -18.54 -4.30
CA GLY A 129 3.75 -17.62 -3.49
C GLY A 129 4.67 -18.33 -2.51
N ASN A 130 5.60 -17.57 -1.92
CA ASN A 130 6.59 -18.04 -0.96
C ASN A 130 7.09 -16.89 -0.08
N SER A 131 8.00 -17.19 0.86
CA SER A 131 8.65 -16.21 1.73
C SER A 131 10.16 -16.11 1.51
N SER A 132 10.63 -16.33 0.29
CA SER A 132 12.06 -16.30 -0.05
C SER A 132 12.62 -14.88 -0.13
N TYR A 133 13.90 -14.74 0.22
CA TYR A 133 14.66 -13.50 -0.01
C TYR A 133 14.70 -13.14 -1.51
N GLN A 134 14.72 -14.14 -2.39
CA GLN A 134 14.76 -13.95 -3.83
C GLN A 134 13.50 -13.25 -4.36
N SER A 135 12.33 -13.57 -3.79
CA SER A 135 11.06 -12.94 -4.15
C SER A 135 10.83 -11.62 -3.41
N PHE A 136 11.22 -11.53 -2.14
CA PHE A 136 10.90 -10.40 -1.26
C PHE A 136 12.12 -9.96 -0.43
N PRO A 137 13.17 -9.38 -1.04
CA PRO A 137 14.36 -8.94 -0.30
C PRO A 137 14.00 -7.79 0.67
N PRO A 138 14.20 -7.96 2.00
CA PRO A 138 13.76 -7.00 3.00
C PRO A 138 14.74 -5.84 3.23
N ASP A 139 15.78 -5.73 2.40
CA ASP A 139 16.91 -4.80 2.53
C ASP A 139 16.49 -3.36 2.84
N LEU A 140 15.50 -2.84 2.10
CA LEU A 140 15.04 -1.46 2.24
C LEU A 140 14.39 -1.20 3.62
N PHE A 141 13.70 -2.19 4.18
CA PHE A 141 13.12 -2.09 5.53
C PHE A 141 14.17 -2.27 6.63
N LEU A 142 15.17 -3.12 6.41
CA LEU A 142 16.29 -3.28 7.35
C LEU A 142 17.09 -1.99 7.48
N GLU A 143 17.27 -1.26 6.38
CA GLU A 143 17.92 0.06 6.36
C GLU A 143 17.10 1.14 7.07
N GLU A 144 15.79 0.93 7.19
CA GLU A 144 14.91 1.73 8.02
C GLU A 144 14.90 1.27 9.48
N ASN A 145 15.82 0.40 9.91
CA ASN A 145 15.90 -0.11 11.29
C ASN A 145 14.61 -0.79 11.76
N LEU A 146 14.02 -1.62 10.89
CA LEU A 146 12.89 -2.49 11.19
C LEU A 146 13.34 -3.95 11.23
N ILE A 147 12.72 -4.74 12.10
CA ILE A 147 12.76 -6.19 11.96
C ILE A 147 11.75 -6.60 10.91
N PHE A 148 12.17 -7.41 9.95
CA PHE A 148 11.31 -7.94 8.92
C PHE A 148 11.11 -9.44 9.11
N VAL A 149 9.87 -9.89 9.06
CA VAL A 149 9.48 -11.29 9.22
C VAL A 149 8.60 -11.68 8.05
N MET A 150 8.85 -12.84 7.46
CA MET A 150 8.01 -13.43 6.42
C MET A 150 7.94 -14.93 6.61
N PHE A 151 6.85 -15.56 6.19
CA PHE A 151 6.64 -16.99 6.40
C PHE A 151 5.77 -17.58 5.30
N ASN A 152 5.87 -18.90 5.15
CA ASN A 152 5.01 -19.67 4.26
C ASN A 152 3.75 -20.10 5.02
N TYR A 153 2.62 -20.20 4.31
CA TYR A 153 1.38 -20.83 4.79
C TYR A 153 0.85 -21.79 3.73
N ARG A 154 0.06 -22.81 4.10
CA ARG A 154 -0.45 -23.78 3.11
C ARG A 154 -1.32 -23.09 2.05
N LEU A 155 -1.14 -23.51 0.80
CA LEU A 155 -1.81 -22.97 -0.38
C LEU A 155 -2.75 -23.99 -1.00
N GLY A 156 -3.61 -23.53 -1.91
CA GLY A 156 -4.47 -24.35 -2.76
C GLY A 156 -5.31 -25.35 -1.96
N VAL A 157 -5.37 -26.59 -2.47
CA VAL A 157 -6.11 -27.68 -1.83
C VAL A 157 -5.59 -28.03 -0.44
N PHE A 158 -4.30 -27.84 -0.16
CA PHE A 158 -3.71 -28.19 1.14
C PHE A 158 -4.08 -27.19 2.23
N GLY A 159 -4.21 -25.91 1.88
CA GLY A 159 -4.56 -24.84 2.83
C GLY A 159 -6.04 -24.52 2.91
N PHE A 160 -6.78 -24.72 1.82
CA PHE A 160 -8.11 -24.12 1.65
C PHE A 160 -9.19 -25.08 1.15
N ILE A 161 -8.95 -26.40 1.14
CA ILE A 161 -10.06 -27.34 1.00
C ILE A 161 -11.01 -27.19 2.18
N SER A 162 -12.32 -27.26 1.90
CA SER A 162 -13.36 -27.24 2.93
C SER A 162 -14.52 -28.12 2.52
N THR A 163 -15.08 -28.83 3.49
CA THR A 163 -16.34 -29.54 3.37
C THR A 163 -17.51 -28.70 3.90
N GLU A 164 -17.28 -27.48 4.39
CA GLU A 164 -18.30 -26.59 4.99
C GLU A 164 -19.08 -27.25 6.16
N ASP A 165 -18.48 -28.25 6.78
CA ASP A 165 -18.94 -28.94 7.98
C ASP A 165 -17.76 -29.16 8.94
N LEU A 166 -18.00 -29.82 10.07
CA LEU A 166 -16.97 -30.00 11.11
C LEU A 166 -15.86 -30.99 10.76
N VAL A 167 -15.93 -31.70 9.63
CA VAL A 167 -14.86 -32.63 9.20
C VAL A 167 -13.63 -31.85 8.75
N VAL A 168 -13.80 -30.95 7.79
CA VAL A 168 -12.80 -29.94 7.41
C VAL A 168 -13.52 -28.61 7.20
N PRO A 169 -13.65 -27.78 8.27
CA PRO A 169 -14.31 -26.47 8.19
C PRO A 169 -13.69 -25.54 7.14
N GLY A 170 -12.37 -25.63 6.94
CA GLY A 170 -11.60 -24.82 6.00
C GLY A 170 -10.58 -23.90 6.69
N ASN A 171 -10.03 -22.97 5.90
CA ASN A 171 -9.12 -21.90 6.33
C ASN A 171 -7.84 -22.36 7.03
N ASN A 172 -7.34 -23.57 6.73
CA ASN A 172 -6.11 -24.05 7.35
C ASN A 172 -4.90 -23.16 7.00
N GLY A 173 -4.83 -22.62 5.78
CA GLY A 173 -3.81 -21.63 5.41
C GLY A 173 -3.86 -20.36 6.27
N LEU A 174 -5.05 -19.87 6.64
CA LEU A 174 -5.19 -18.71 7.54
C LEU A 174 -4.88 -19.10 9.00
N LYS A 175 -5.20 -20.32 9.42
CA LYS A 175 -4.82 -20.86 10.72
C LYS A 175 -3.30 -21.04 10.84
N ASP A 176 -2.61 -21.36 9.74
CA ASP A 176 -1.14 -21.36 9.66
C ASP A 176 -0.60 -19.94 9.92
N GLN A 177 -1.18 -18.93 9.27
CA GLN A 177 -0.82 -17.53 9.52
C GLN A 177 -1.07 -17.12 10.98
N VAL A 178 -2.17 -17.55 11.62
CA VAL A 178 -2.40 -17.31 13.05
C VAL A 178 -1.28 -17.91 13.91
N LEU A 179 -0.86 -19.14 13.62
CA LEU A 179 0.21 -19.80 14.38
C LEU A 179 1.56 -19.11 14.16
N ALA A 180 1.86 -18.67 12.94
CA ALA A 180 3.05 -17.86 12.65
C ALA A 180 3.04 -16.54 13.43
N LEU A 181 1.90 -15.82 13.48
CA LEU A 181 1.76 -14.60 14.26
C LEU A 181 1.90 -14.84 15.77
N LYS A 182 1.37 -15.96 16.29
CA LYS A 182 1.61 -16.38 17.68
C LYS A 182 3.09 -16.68 17.93
N TRP A 183 3.77 -17.31 16.97
CA TRP A 183 5.22 -17.54 17.04
C TRP A 183 5.98 -16.20 17.11
N VAL A 184 5.61 -15.21 16.30
CA VAL A 184 6.21 -13.87 16.34
C VAL A 184 6.02 -13.24 17.73
N GLN A 185 4.79 -13.24 18.24
CA GLN A 185 4.50 -12.70 19.58
C GLN A 185 5.34 -13.35 20.69
N LYS A 186 5.54 -14.67 20.60
CA LYS A 186 6.30 -15.44 21.59
C LYS A 186 7.82 -15.28 21.46
N ASN A 187 8.35 -15.07 20.26
CA ASN A 187 9.78 -15.25 20.00
C ASN A 187 10.51 -14.00 19.50
N ILE A 188 9.82 -12.98 18.96
CA ILE A 188 10.51 -11.91 18.22
C ILE A 188 11.46 -11.06 19.07
N HIS A 189 11.23 -11.03 20.39
CA HIS A 189 12.11 -10.34 21.34
C HIS A 189 13.51 -10.95 21.43
N TYR A 190 13.68 -12.26 21.17
CA TYR A 190 15.00 -12.89 21.07
C TYR A 190 15.81 -12.41 19.85
N PHE A 191 15.16 -11.73 18.90
CA PHE A 191 15.76 -11.15 17.72
C PHE A 191 15.84 -9.61 17.79
N GLY A 192 15.56 -9.02 18.97
CA GLY A 192 15.56 -7.57 19.21
C GLY A 192 14.21 -6.88 19.04
N GLY A 193 13.15 -7.61 18.68
CA GLY A 193 11.85 -7.05 18.33
C GLY A 193 10.92 -6.79 19.51
N ASN A 194 10.03 -5.81 19.36
CA ASN A 194 8.95 -5.55 20.30
C ASN A 194 7.67 -6.30 19.87
N PRO A 195 7.20 -7.33 20.61
CA PRO A 195 5.93 -7.99 20.33
C PRO A 195 4.72 -7.03 20.43
N GLY A 196 4.86 -5.96 21.21
CA GLY A 196 3.90 -4.86 21.31
C GLY A 196 3.97 -3.83 20.18
N ALA A 197 4.84 -3.98 19.17
CA ALA A 197 4.95 -3.09 18.02
C ALA A 197 4.95 -3.85 16.67
N VAL A 198 4.20 -4.95 16.61
CA VAL A 198 4.02 -5.75 15.39
C VAL A 198 3.03 -5.07 14.44
N THR A 199 3.41 -4.92 13.18
CA THR A 199 2.55 -4.51 12.07
C THR A 199 2.48 -5.65 11.07
N ILE A 200 1.27 -6.10 10.74
CA ILE A 200 1.08 -7.09 9.67
C ILE A 200 0.87 -6.37 8.34
N PHE A 201 1.44 -6.90 7.28
CA PHE A 201 1.45 -6.32 5.95
C PHE A 201 1.25 -7.44 4.93
N GLY A 202 0.47 -7.21 3.88
CA GLY A 202 0.39 -8.11 2.74
C GLY A 202 -0.14 -7.39 1.51
N GLU A 203 0.10 -8.01 0.34
CA GLU A 203 -0.38 -7.57 -0.96
C GLU A 203 -1.31 -8.63 -1.57
N SER A 204 -2.33 -8.21 -2.32
CA SER A 204 -3.28 -9.11 -2.98
C SER A 204 -3.94 -10.10 -1.98
N ALA A 205 -3.85 -11.41 -2.21
CA ALA A 205 -4.31 -12.44 -1.26
C ALA A 205 -3.68 -12.33 0.14
N GLY A 206 -2.47 -11.76 0.24
CA GLY A 206 -1.83 -11.39 1.50
C GLY A 206 -2.55 -10.23 2.19
N ALA A 207 -2.95 -9.20 1.44
CA ALA A 207 -3.78 -8.09 1.96
C ALA A 207 -5.17 -8.57 2.39
N ALA A 208 -5.79 -9.47 1.62
CA ALA A 208 -7.02 -10.13 2.02
C ALA A 208 -6.84 -10.95 3.32
N SER A 209 -5.71 -11.67 3.45
CA SER A 209 -5.35 -12.37 4.69
C SER A 209 -5.22 -11.41 5.88
N VAL A 210 -4.51 -10.29 5.70
CA VAL A 210 -4.42 -9.21 6.70
C VAL A 210 -5.81 -8.70 7.08
N SER A 211 -6.69 -8.48 6.10
CA SER A 211 -8.08 -8.08 6.33
C SER A 211 -8.85 -9.14 7.14
N TYR A 212 -8.73 -10.43 6.84
CA TYR A 212 -9.35 -11.47 7.66
C TYR A 212 -8.73 -11.58 9.07
N HIS A 213 -7.44 -11.30 9.25
CA HIS A 213 -6.84 -11.21 10.58
C HIS A 213 -7.39 -10.03 11.39
N THR A 214 -7.78 -8.92 10.76
CA THR A 214 -8.52 -7.87 11.48
C THR A 214 -9.91 -8.35 11.90
N LEU A 215 -10.57 -9.21 11.12
CA LEU A 215 -11.90 -9.73 11.46
C LEU A 215 -11.89 -10.92 12.44
N SER A 216 -10.82 -11.72 12.44
CA SER A 216 -10.76 -12.98 13.18
C SER A 216 -10.57 -12.78 14.69
N PRO A 217 -11.43 -13.36 15.55
CA PRO A 217 -11.19 -13.40 16.99
C PRO A 217 -9.87 -14.11 17.35
N SER A 218 -9.47 -15.11 16.56
CA SER A 218 -8.24 -15.90 16.78
C SER A 218 -6.96 -15.09 16.63
N SER A 219 -7.03 -13.90 16.02
CA SER A 219 -5.90 -13.00 15.81
C SER A 219 -5.86 -11.80 16.77
N LYS A 220 -6.80 -11.73 17.71
CA LYS A 220 -6.92 -10.62 18.66
C LYS A 220 -5.63 -10.44 19.47
N GLY A 221 -5.07 -9.24 19.39
CA GLY A 221 -3.87 -8.85 20.13
C GLY A 221 -2.53 -9.29 19.52
N LEU A 222 -2.53 -9.98 18.37
CA LEU A 222 -1.29 -10.44 17.72
C LEU A 222 -0.56 -9.37 16.91
N PHE A 223 -1.19 -8.22 16.67
CA PHE A 223 -0.63 -7.08 15.95
C PHE A 223 -1.25 -5.77 16.43
N LYS A 224 -0.59 -4.64 16.10
CA LYS A 224 -0.99 -3.28 16.52
C LYS A 224 -1.28 -2.34 15.36
N ALA A 225 -1.00 -2.73 14.13
CA ALA A 225 -1.37 -2.03 12.91
C ALA A 225 -1.41 -3.02 11.74
N ALA A 226 -2.11 -2.65 10.68
CA ALA A 226 -2.28 -3.46 9.48
C ALA A 226 -2.03 -2.64 8.21
N ILE A 227 -1.33 -3.23 7.25
CA ILE A 227 -1.13 -2.68 5.90
C ILE A 227 -1.77 -3.64 4.88
N MET A 228 -2.69 -3.13 4.05
CA MET A 228 -3.46 -3.91 3.08
C MET A 228 -3.29 -3.34 1.68
N ASP A 229 -2.36 -3.91 0.91
CA ASP A 229 -2.03 -3.44 -0.43
C ASP A 229 -2.87 -4.20 -1.46
N SER A 230 -3.76 -3.49 -2.15
CA SER A 230 -4.49 -4.02 -3.31
C SER A 230 -5.35 -5.27 -2.98
N GLY A 231 -5.92 -5.34 -1.77
CA GLY A 231 -6.78 -6.45 -1.37
C GLY A 231 -7.51 -6.25 -0.03
N SER A 232 -8.67 -6.90 0.12
CA SER A 232 -9.47 -6.88 1.35
C SER A 232 -10.38 -8.11 1.44
N SER A 233 -10.96 -8.35 2.62
CA SER A 233 -11.96 -9.40 2.84
C SER A 233 -13.29 -9.15 2.11
N LEU A 234 -13.50 -7.96 1.54
CA LEU A 234 -14.64 -7.65 0.68
C LEU A 234 -14.37 -7.87 -0.81
N CYS A 235 -13.12 -8.14 -1.20
CA CYS A 235 -12.80 -8.45 -2.59
C CYS A 235 -13.53 -9.73 -3.01
N LEU A 236 -14.14 -9.72 -4.19
CA LEU A 236 -15.02 -10.80 -4.64
C LEU A 236 -14.28 -12.14 -4.73
N TRP A 237 -13.00 -12.08 -5.13
CA TRP A 237 -12.08 -13.21 -5.18
C TRP A 237 -11.56 -13.70 -3.84
N ALA A 238 -11.71 -12.92 -2.77
CA ALA A 238 -11.17 -13.24 -1.45
C ALA A 238 -12.09 -14.15 -0.61
N LEU A 239 -13.26 -14.54 -1.13
CA LEU A 239 -14.18 -15.46 -0.45
C LEU A 239 -14.63 -16.57 -1.40
N ASN A 240 -14.36 -17.82 -1.02
CA ASN A 240 -14.80 -18.99 -1.74
C ASN A 240 -16.23 -19.36 -1.35
N ARG A 241 -17.15 -19.23 -2.31
CA ARG A 241 -18.59 -19.52 -2.13
C ARG A 241 -18.97 -20.95 -2.53
N ARG A 242 -18.01 -21.75 -3.00
CA ARG A 242 -18.26 -23.08 -3.58
C ARG A 242 -17.26 -24.12 -3.08
N ALA A 243 -16.70 -23.93 -1.89
CA ALA A 243 -15.61 -24.75 -1.37
C ALA A 243 -16.00 -26.23 -1.27
N ARG A 244 -17.21 -26.52 -0.76
CA ARG A 244 -17.73 -27.89 -0.70
C ARG A 244 -17.88 -28.51 -2.09
N ARG A 245 -18.41 -27.77 -3.07
CA ARG A 245 -18.55 -28.25 -4.46
C ARG A 245 -17.18 -28.60 -5.05
N THR A 246 -16.19 -27.73 -4.86
CA THR A 246 -14.82 -27.95 -5.33
C THR A 246 -14.22 -29.22 -4.71
N ALA A 247 -14.29 -29.35 -3.38
CA ALA A 247 -13.75 -30.51 -2.66
C ALA A 247 -14.32 -31.85 -3.16
N PHE A 248 -15.65 -31.94 -3.29
CA PHE A 248 -16.30 -33.17 -3.77
C PHE A 248 -16.04 -33.44 -5.24
N THR A 249 -15.86 -32.41 -6.07
CA THR A 249 -15.53 -32.58 -7.49
C THR A 249 -14.12 -33.17 -7.63
N ILE A 250 -13.15 -32.69 -6.84
CA ILE A 250 -11.78 -33.24 -6.81
C ILE A 250 -11.80 -34.72 -6.42
N GLY A 251 -12.55 -35.08 -5.37
CA GLY A 251 -12.69 -36.47 -4.96
C GLY A 251 -13.27 -37.38 -6.05
N ARG A 252 -14.25 -36.89 -6.82
CA ARG A 252 -14.81 -37.63 -7.96
C ARG A 252 -13.82 -37.78 -9.11
N SER A 253 -13.05 -36.73 -9.41
CA SER A 253 -11.98 -36.76 -10.42
C SER A 253 -10.88 -37.78 -10.08
N LEU A 254 -10.69 -38.07 -8.79
CA LEU A 254 -9.77 -39.08 -8.27
C LEU A 254 -10.42 -40.45 -8.02
N PHE A 255 -11.68 -40.64 -8.43
CA PHE A 255 -12.46 -41.87 -8.21
C PHE A 255 -12.57 -42.29 -6.73
N LEU A 256 -12.59 -41.33 -5.81
CA LEU A 256 -12.70 -41.57 -4.37
C LEU A 256 -14.16 -41.73 -3.90
N ASN A 257 -14.34 -42.31 -2.71
CA ASN A 257 -15.63 -42.39 -2.04
C ASN A 257 -16.07 -41.00 -1.54
N THR A 258 -17.05 -40.42 -2.22
CA THR A 258 -17.60 -39.09 -1.91
C THR A 258 -19.01 -39.13 -1.28
N PHE A 259 -19.41 -40.26 -0.67
CA PHE A 259 -20.71 -40.37 0.02
C PHE A 259 -20.81 -39.48 1.27
N THR A 260 -19.70 -39.29 1.99
CA THR A 260 -19.62 -38.44 3.18
C THR A 260 -18.40 -37.55 3.14
N SER A 261 -18.41 -36.46 3.92
CA SER A 261 -17.23 -35.60 4.07
C SER A 261 -16.04 -36.37 4.66
N GLN A 262 -16.29 -37.26 5.62
CA GLN A 262 -15.23 -38.08 6.22
C GLN A 262 -14.59 -39.02 5.20
N SER A 263 -15.40 -39.79 4.43
CA SER A 263 -14.88 -40.70 3.42
C SER A 263 -14.10 -39.98 2.31
N LEU A 264 -14.52 -38.76 1.94
CA LEU A 264 -13.80 -37.92 1.00
C LEU A 264 -12.42 -37.55 1.56
N ILE A 265 -12.37 -37.02 2.79
CA ILE A 265 -11.12 -36.54 3.39
C ILE A 265 -10.16 -37.69 3.68
N ASP A 266 -10.65 -38.84 4.18
CA ASP A 266 -9.83 -40.04 4.37
C ASP A 266 -9.20 -40.50 3.05
N GLY A 267 -9.99 -40.49 1.97
CA GLY A 267 -9.50 -40.80 0.62
C GLY A 267 -8.42 -39.82 0.16
N LEU A 268 -8.66 -38.50 0.27
CA LEU A 268 -7.73 -37.46 -0.15
C LEU A 268 -6.42 -37.46 0.67
N THR A 269 -6.48 -37.81 1.95
CA THR A 269 -5.28 -37.96 2.80
C THR A 269 -4.36 -39.07 2.30
N GLY A 270 -4.90 -40.10 1.64
CA GLY A 270 -4.12 -41.19 1.06
C GLY A 270 -3.54 -40.92 -0.33
N VAL A 271 -3.90 -39.81 -0.99
CA VAL A 271 -3.43 -39.49 -2.36
C VAL A 271 -2.04 -38.85 -2.30
N ASP A 272 -1.17 -39.18 -3.25
CA ASP A 272 0.11 -38.50 -3.40
C ASP A 272 -0.07 -36.99 -3.65
N TYR A 273 0.75 -36.16 -3.02
CA TYR A 273 0.54 -34.71 -3.01
C TYR A 273 0.72 -34.08 -4.41
N VAL A 274 1.60 -34.65 -5.26
CA VAL A 274 1.80 -34.18 -6.63
C VAL A 274 0.53 -34.44 -7.44
N THR A 275 0.03 -35.67 -7.38
CA THR A 275 -1.21 -36.06 -8.07
C THR A 275 -2.40 -35.21 -7.59
N LEU A 276 -2.51 -35.00 -6.28
CA LEU A 276 -3.57 -34.19 -5.70
C LEU A 276 -3.49 -32.73 -6.18
N GLN A 277 -2.29 -32.13 -6.21
CA GLN A 277 -2.08 -30.76 -6.67
C GLN A 277 -2.49 -30.58 -8.14
N GLU A 278 -2.10 -31.51 -9.01
CA GLU A 278 -2.44 -31.49 -10.43
C GLU A 278 -3.96 -31.55 -10.65
N VAL A 279 -4.62 -32.55 -10.04
CA VAL A 279 -6.06 -32.74 -10.20
C VAL A 279 -6.85 -31.59 -9.57
N ALA A 280 -6.42 -31.10 -8.40
CA ALA A 280 -7.02 -29.94 -7.74
C ALA A 280 -6.92 -28.68 -8.61
N THR A 281 -5.76 -28.42 -9.20
CA THR A 281 -5.56 -27.23 -10.05
C THR A 281 -6.39 -27.30 -11.32
N VAL A 282 -6.38 -28.45 -12.03
CA VAL A 282 -7.21 -28.64 -13.24
C VAL A 282 -8.69 -28.50 -12.92
N THR A 283 -9.15 -29.13 -11.83
CA THR A 283 -10.55 -29.05 -11.39
C THR A 283 -10.93 -27.61 -11.03
N SER A 284 -10.07 -26.90 -10.30
CA SER A 284 -10.27 -25.49 -9.96
C SER A 284 -10.39 -24.63 -11.22
N ASN A 285 -9.49 -24.79 -12.20
CA ASN A 285 -9.51 -24.03 -13.45
C ASN A 285 -10.80 -24.25 -14.25
N LEU A 286 -11.30 -25.48 -14.29
CA LEU A 286 -12.59 -25.80 -14.92
C LEU A 286 -13.74 -25.07 -14.22
N ILE A 287 -13.78 -25.06 -12.89
CA ILE A 287 -14.82 -24.36 -12.14
C ILE A 287 -14.68 -22.83 -12.33
N THR A 288 -13.47 -22.28 -12.33
CA THR A 288 -13.22 -20.87 -12.65
C THR A 288 -13.74 -20.48 -14.03
N SER A 289 -13.57 -21.37 -15.02
CA SER A 289 -14.06 -21.12 -16.37
C SER A 289 -15.60 -21.00 -16.44
N GLU A 290 -16.35 -21.48 -15.44
CA GLU A 290 -17.81 -21.28 -15.36
C GLU A 290 -18.16 -19.81 -15.08
N ASN A 291 -17.43 -19.13 -14.19
CA ASN A 291 -17.60 -17.70 -13.90
C ASN A 291 -16.31 -17.12 -13.27
N PRO A 292 -15.38 -16.56 -14.07
CA PRO A 292 -14.14 -15.99 -13.52
C PRO A 292 -14.35 -14.76 -12.62
N LEU A 293 -15.51 -14.08 -12.68
CA LEU A 293 -15.83 -12.97 -11.77
C LEU A 293 -16.34 -13.45 -10.40
N ALA A 294 -16.64 -14.75 -10.24
CA ALA A 294 -17.14 -15.31 -8.98
C ALA A 294 -16.05 -15.61 -7.94
N GLY A 295 -14.79 -15.31 -8.26
CA GLY A 295 -13.67 -15.41 -7.36
C GLY A 295 -12.83 -16.68 -7.49
N ILE A 296 -11.88 -16.87 -6.56
CA ILE A 296 -10.94 -18.00 -6.57
C ILE A 296 -11.55 -19.19 -5.81
N PHE A 297 -11.32 -20.41 -6.30
CA PHE A 297 -11.95 -21.65 -5.80
C PHE A 297 -11.12 -22.40 -4.75
N PHE A 298 -9.95 -21.84 -4.40
CA PHE A 298 -9.21 -22.12 -3.18
C PHE A 298 -8.91 -20.79 -2.48
N GLY A 299 -9.44 -20.62 -1.28
CA GLY A 299 -9.33 -19.39 -0.53
C GLY A 299 -10.22 -19.42 0.71
N PRO A 300 -10.31 -18.30 1.43
CA PRO A 300 -11.08 -18.18 2.65
C PRO A 300 -12.55 -18.60 2.47
N VAL A 301 -13.13 -19.27 3.47
CA VAL A 301 -14.54 -19.71 3.52
C VAL A 301 -15.16 -19.33 4.87
N ILE A 302 -16.45 -19.03 4.90
CA ILE A 302 -17.17 -18.86 6.16
C ILE A 302 -17.31 -20.24 6.81
N GLU A 303 -16.62 -20.45 7.94
CA GLU A 303 -16.65 -21.74 8.64
C GLU A 303 -17.98 -21.94 9.39
N PRO A 304 -18.44 -23.19 9.58
CA PRO A 304 -19.40 -23.48 10.64
C PRO A 304 -18.82 -23.04 11.99
N TYR A 305 -19.68 -22.58 12.90
CA TYR A 305 -19.23 -22.15 14.22
C TYR A 305 -18.60 -23.31 15.01
N HIS A 306 -17.39 -23.09 15.52
CA HIS A 306 -16.70 -23.89 16.54
C HIS A 306 -15.65 -23.03 17.24
N ASP A 307 -15.15 -23.44 18.41
CA ASP A 307 -14.26 -22.62 19.27
C ASP A 307 -12.97 -22.15 18.59
N SER A 308 -12.48 -22.92 17.62
CA SER A 308 -11.25 -22.65 16.86
C SER A 308 -11.50 -22.15 15.44
N ALA A 309 -12.73 -21.76 15.10
CA ALA A 309 -13.06 -21.23 13.78
C ALA A 309 -12.28 -19.93 13.55
N PHE A 310 -11.73 -19.75 12.34
CA PHE A 310 -10.99 -18.54 12.04
C PHE A 310 -11.95 -17.34 11.87
N PHE A 311 -13.01 -17.50 11.08
CA PHE A 311 -14.18 -16.61 11.07
C PHE A 311 -15.43 -17.38 10.63
N TYR A 312 -16.59 -16.95 11.11
CA TYR A 312 -17.89 -17.58 10.85
C TYR A 312 -19.01 -16.56 10.55
N ASN A 313 -18.71 -15.27 10.51
CA ASN A 313 -19.62 -14.18 10.14
C ASN A 313 -19.21 -13.57 8.78
N LYS A 314 -20.13 -12.83 8.17
CA LYS A 314 -19.86 -12.07 6.95
C LYS A 314 -18.99 -10.85 7.23
N SER A 315 -17.98 -10.64 6.40
CA SER A 315 -17.04 -9.51 6.49
C SER A 315 -17.77 -8.16 6.47
N GLU A 316 -18.79 -8.00 5.63
CA GLU A 316 -19.59 -6.76 5.53
C GLU A 316 -20.26 -6.40 6.86
N GLU A 317 -20.78 -7.39 7.57
CA GLU A 317 -21.45 -7.19 8.85
C GLU A 317 -20.45 -6.77 9.92
N LEU A 318 -19.33 -7.50 10.03
CA LEU A 318 -18.28 -7.24 11.01
C LEU A 318 -17.68 -5.84 10.83
N LEU A 319 -17.38 -5.45 9.59
CA LEU A 319 -16.84 -4.12 9.27
C LEU A 319 -17.85 -3.00 9.59
N ARG A 320 -19.10 -3.13 9.13
CA ARG A 320 -20.13 -2.10 9.35
C ARG A 320 -20.49 -1.90 10.81
N THR A 321 -20.48 -2.96 11.61
CA THR A 321 -20.82 -2.93 13.04
C THR A 321 -19.61 -2.69 13.95
N GLY A 322 -18.40 -2.60 13.39
CA GLY A 322 -17.19 -2.36 14.16
C GLY A 322 -16.74 -3.55 15.01
N GLN A 323 -17.18 -4.76 14.66
CA GLN A 323 -16.86 -6.03 15.34
C GLN A 323 -15.59 -6.66 14.74
N PHE A 324 -14.48 -5.93 14.85
CA PHE A 324 -13.16 -6.37 14.36
C PHE A 324 -12.05 -5.92 15.32
N ASN A 325 -10.85 -6.45 15.15
CA ASN A 325 -9.63 -6.04 15.85
C ASN A 325 -9.26 -4.61 15.44
N ARG A 326 -9.67 -3.63 16.24
CA ARG A 326 -9.50 -2.19 15.97
C ARG A 326 -8.04 -1.77 16.13
N VAL A 327 -7.35 -1.66 15.00
CA VAL A 327 -5.99 -1.12 14.89
C VAL A 327 -5.94 -0.10 13.74
N PRO A 328 -4.99 0.86 13.74
CA PRO A 328 -4.77 1.72 12.58
C PRO A 328 -4.48 0.92 11.32
N VAL A 329 -4.94 1.43 10.18
CA VAL A 329 -4.78 0.77 8.86
C VAL A 329 -4.16 1.73 7.85
N LEU A 330 -3.16 1.24 7.11
CA LEU A 330 -2.74 1.79 5.82
C LEU A 330 -3.27 0.84 4.74
N MET A 331 -3.96 1.34 3.74
CA MET A 331 -4.46 0.49 2.66
C MET A 331 -4.58 1.26 1.36
N GLY A 332 -4.57 0.57 0.24
CA GLY A 332 -4.66 1.23 -1.04
C GLY A 332 -4.87 0.30 -2.20
N ILE A 333 -4.81 0.91 -3.37
CA ILE A 333 -5.01 0.28 -4.67
C ILE A 333 -4.04 0.89 -5.68
N ASN A 334 -3.79 0.17 -6.76
CA ASN A 334 -3.10 0.72 -7.91
C ASN A 334 -4.08 1.44 -8.85
N SER A 335 -3.56 2.35 -9.70
CA SER A 335 -4.42 3.15 -10.59
C SER A 335 -5.14 2.30 -11.64
N ASN A 336 -4.59 1.13 -12.01
CA ASN A 336 -5.23 0.16 -12.89
C ASN A 336 -4.83 -1.29 -12.55
N GLU A 337 -5.36 -1.80 -11.44
CA GLU A 337 -5.09 -3.16 -10.92
C GLU A 337 -5.14 -4.26 -12.00
N ALA A 338 -6.10 -4.21 -12.91
CA ALA A 338 -6.27 -5.20 -13.95
C ALA A 338 -5.66 -4.79 -15.30
N VAL A 339 -4.54 -4.06 -15.31
CA VAL A 339 -3.84 -3.68 -16.56
C VAL A 339 -3.53 -4.92 -17.42
N ALA A 340 -3.15 -6.04 -16.80
CA ALA A 340 -2.92 -7.33 -17.46
C ALA A 340 -4.14 -7.84 -18.26
N ALA A 341 -5.36 -7.42 -17.91
CA ALA A 341 -6.57 -7.79 -18.64
C ALA A 341 -6.60 -7.23 -20.07
N ASN A 342 -5.80 -6.19 -20.36
CA ASN A 342 -5.66 -5.65 -21.72
C ASN A 342 -5.07 -6.68 -22.68
N GLU A 343 -4.17 -7.53 -22.19
CA GLU A 343 -3.43 -8.54 -22.96
C GLU A 343 -4.16 -9.88 -23.10
N ILE A 344 -5.40 -10.02 -22.59
CA ILE A 344 -6.15 -11.27 -22.69
C ILE A 344 -6.33 -11.64 -24.18
N PRO A 345 -5.82 -12.82 -24.61
CA PRO A 345 -5.89 -13.26 -25.99
C PRO A 345 -7.33 -13.30 -26.52
N ALA A 346 -7.52 -12.95 -27.79
CA ALA A 346 -8.84 -12.90 -28.42
C ALA A 346 -9.64 -14.20 -28.26
N VAL A 347 -8.98 -15.36 -28.33
CA VAL A 347 -9.62 -16.67 -28.13
C VAL A 347 -10.17 -16.82 -26.71
N LEU A 348 -9.43 -16.33 -25.68
CA LEU A 348 -9.90 -16.36 -24.31
C LEU A 348 -11.02 -15.35 -24.07
N ARG A 349 -11.07 -14.25 -24.83
CA ARG A 349 -12.17 -13.29 -24.74
C ARG A 349 -13.53 -13.90 -25.13
N LEU A 350 -13.56 -14.95 -25.95
CA LEU A 350 -14.81 -15.66 -26.30
C LEU A 350 -15.50 -16.26 -25.07
N PHE A 351 -14.77 -16.62 -24.01
CA PHE A 351 -15.36 -17.09 -22.76
C PHE A 351 -16.22 -16.01 -22.07
N PHE A 352 -16.07 -14.73 -22.44
CA PHE A 352 -16.91 -13.66 -21.90
C PHE A 352 -18.28 -13.53 -22.60
N ALA A 353 -18.53 -14.25 -23.70
CA ALA A 353 -19.83 -14.23 -24.39
C ALA A 353 -21.01 -14.61 -23.47
N LYS A 354 -20.75 -15.47 -22.46
CA LYS A 354 -21.76 -15.85 -21.46
C LYS A 354 -22.27 -14.68 -20.63
N TYR A 355 -21.48 -13.63 -20.41
CA TYR A 355 -21.91 -12.43 -19.69
C TYR A 355 -22.77 -11.53 -20.58
N ASP A 356 -22.59 -11.60 -21.90
CA ASP A 356 -23.47 -10.94 -22.86
C ASP A 356 -24.83 -11.66 -22.95
N ILE A 357 -24.82 -12.99 -22.92
CA ILE A 357 -26.05 -13.82 -22.91
C ILE A 357 -26.79 -13.68 -21.57
N ASN A 358 -26.07 -13.75 -20.45
CA ASN A 358 -26.61 -13.62 -19.11
C ASN A 358 -25.97 -12.45 -18.37
N VAL A 359 -26.52 -11.25 -18.60
CA VAL A 359 -26.04 -10.00 -17.99
C VAL A 359 -25.96 -10.07 -16.46
N ALA A 360 -26.79 -10.88 -15.80
CA ALA A 360 -26.77 -10.99 -14.34
C ALA A 360 -25.44 -11.53 -13.79
N LEU A 361 -24.60 -12.18 -14.61
CA LEU A 361 -23.26 -12.65 -14.22
C LEU A 361 -22.26 -11.51 -14.00
N ILE A 362 -22.53 -10.30 -14.51
CA ILE A 362 -21.69 -9.11 -14.30
C ILE A 362 -21.82 -8.59 -12.86
N ALA A 363 -22.98 -8.79 -12.23
CA ALA A 363 -23.17 -8.42 -10.83
C ALA A 363 -22.80 -9.60 -9.90
N PRO A 364 -22.18 -9.33 -8.74
CA PRO A 364 -21.84 -10.36 -7.77
C PRO A 364 -23.05 -11.21 -7.37
N GLU A 365 -22.82 -12.52 -7.20
CA GLU A 365 -23.88 -13.50 -6.89
C GLU A 365 -24.58 -13.19 -5.56
N ASP A 366 -23.82 -12.67 -4.60
CA ASP A 366 -24.25 -12.33 -3.25
C ASP A 366 -24.61 -10.85 -3.04
N LEU A 367 -24.65 -10.05 -4.12
CA LEU A 367 -25.05 -8.64 -4.05
C LEU A 367 -26.47 -8.49 -3.46
N THR A 368 -27.40 -9.35 -3.89
CA THR A 368 -28.78 -9.39 -3.39
C THR A 368 -29.46 -10.70 -3.75
N ASN A 369 -30.37 -11.18 -2.88
CA ASN A 369 -31.22 -12.34 -3.15
C ASN A 369 -32.33 -12.03 -4.17
N ASP A 370 -32.61 -10.76 -4.44
CA ASP A 370 -33.60 -10.33 -5.43
C ASP A 370 -33.00 -10.42 -6.84
N THR A 371 -33.38 -11.46 -7.57
CA THR A 371 -32.86 -11.72 -8.92
C THR A 371 -33.14 -10.58 -9.90
N LYS A 372 -34.25 -9.86 -9.73
CA LYS A 372 -34.59 -8.73 -10.61
C LYS A 372 -33.65 -7.56 -10.33
N LYS A 373 -33.49 -7.18 -9.05
CA LYS A 373 -32.57 -6.10 -8.66
C LYS A 373 -31.14 -6.40 -9.06
N ARG A 374 -30.68 -7.65 -8.89
CA ARG A 374 -29.34 -8.07 -9.33
C ARG A 374 -29.16 -7.90 -10.83
N LYS A 375 -30.16 -8.31 -11.62
CA LYS A 375 -30.13 -8.15 -13.08
C LYS A 375 -30.15 -6.69 -13.51
N ASP A 376 -30.91 -5.84 -12.82
CA ASP A 376 -30.98 -4.41 -13.13
C ASP A 376 -29.66 -3.69 -12.78
N ALA A 377 -29.07 -3.98 -11.61
CA ALA A 377 -27.73 -3.52 -11.26
C ALA A 377 -26.68 -3.98 -12.29
N ALA A 378 -26.75 -5.22 -12.75
CA ALA A 378 -25.81 -5.74 -13.74
C ALA A 378 -25.92 -5.02 -15.10
N LYS A 379 -27.13 -4.61 -15.52
CA LYS A 379 -27.33 -3.78 -16.72
C LYS A 379 -26.74 -2.38 -16.53
N GLU A 380 -26.91 -1.78 -15.35
CA GLU A 380 -26.33 -0.46 -15.05
C GLU A 380 -24.81 -0.51 -15.10
N ILE A 381 -24.19 -1.52 -14.48
CA ILE A 381 -22.75 -1.76 -14.52
C ILE A 381 -22.29 -1.94 -15.98
N LYS A 382 -22.97 -2.79 -16.75
CA LYS A 382 -22.63 -3.00 -18.17
C LYS A 382 -22.73 -1.70 -18.96
N SER A 383 -23.79 -0.92 -18.76
CA SER A 383 -23.99 0.35 -19.45
C SER A 383 -22.93 1.39 -19.08
N TYR A 384 -22.47 1.40 -17.83
CA TYR A 384 -21.44 2.33 -17.37
C TYR A 384 -20.08 2.04 -18.01
N PHE A 385 -19.59 0.79 -17.94
CA PHE A 385 -18.26 0.43 -18.43
C PHE A 385 -18.22 0.17 -19.93
N PHE A 386 -19.23 -0.51 -20.47
CA PHE A 386 -19.21 -1.03 -21.84
C PHE A 386 -20.20 -0.32 -22.77
N LYS A 387 -21.07 0.55 -22.26
CA LYS A 387 -22.14 1.20 -23.03
C LYS A 387 -22.99 0.13 -23.74
N THR A 388 -22.91 0.07 -25.07
CA THR A 388 -23.61 -0.91 -25.91
C THR A 388 -22.69 -2.03 -26.41
N ALA A 389 -21.40 -2.01 -26.07
CA ALA A 389 -20.44 -3.01 -26.52
C ALA A 389 -20.65 -4.36 -25.81
N ALA A 390 -20.37 -5.44 -26.53
CA ALA A 390 -20.25 -6.78 -25.95
C ALA A 390 -18.93 -6.90 -25.20
N LEU A 391 -18.87 -7.70 -24.13
CA LEU A 391 -17.63 -7.91 -23.37
C LEU A 391 -16.56 -8.61 -24.22
N THR A 392 -16.98 -9.46 -25.16
CA THR A 392 -16.08 -10.16 -26.10
C THR A 392 -15.31 -9.20 -27.02
N THR A 393 -15.88 -8.04 -27.33
CA THR A 393 -15.32 -7.03 -28.24
C THR A 393 -15.08 -5.68 -27.55
N ALA A 394 -15.16 -5.65 -26.23
CA ALA A 394 -14.98 -4.42 -25.47
C ALA A 394 -13.58 -3.85 -25.69
N ASN A 395 -13.48 -2.51 -25.65
CA ASN A 395 -12.20 -1.83 -25.63
C ASN A 395 -11.37 -2.39 -24.44
N PRO A 396 -10.10 -2.78 -24.64
CA PRO A 396 -9.26 -3.35 -23.59
C PRO A 396 -9.24 -2.48 -22.32
N GLN A 397 -9.05 -1.17 -22.45
CA GLN A 397 -8.99 -0.23 -21.33
C GLN A 397 -10.30 -0.18 -20.53
N SER A 398 -11.45 -0.22 -21.21
CA SER A 398 -12.75 -0.28 -20.51
C SER A 398 -12.94 -1.60 -19.78
N PHE A 399 -12.38 -2.69 -20.33
CA PHE A 399 -12.41 -4.01 -19.71
C PHE A 399 -11.49 -4.09 -18.49
N SER A 400 -10.24 -3.64 -18.59
CA SER A 400 -9.33 -3.57 -17.44
C SER A 400 -9.90 -2.66 -16.35
N GLN A 401 -10.41 -1.47 -16.68
CA GLN A 401 -11.04 -0.60 -15.68
C GLN A 401 -12.23 -1.26 -14.98
N PHE A 402 -13.07 -2.01 -15.71
CA PHE A 402 -14.17 -2.76 -15.11
C PHE A 402 -13.67 -3.80 -14.10
N ILE A 403 -12.67 -4.60 -14.48
CA ILE A 403 -12.10 -5.62 -13.59
C ILE A 403 -11.41 -4.98 -12.38
N SER A 404 -10.64 -3.91 -12.58
CA SER A 404 -10.02 -3.12 -11.51
C SER A 404 -11.06 -2.63 -10.51
N ASP A 405 -12.15 -2.05 -10.99
CA ASP A 405 -13.20 -1.51 -10.12
C ASP A 405 -14.00 -2.60 -9.41
N ASP A 406 -14.36 -3.68 -10.11
CA ASP A 406 -15.19 -4.74 -9.58
C ASP A 406 -14.46 -5.63 -8.56
N GLN A 407 -13.20 -5.99 -8.87
CA GLN A 407 -12.43 -6.96 -8.12
C GLN A 407 -11.54 -6.33 -7.03
N PHE A 408 -11.18 -5.05 -7.14
CA PHE A 408 -10.24 -4.36 -6.23
C PHE A 408 -10.75 -3.01 -5.73
N ASN A 409 -10.93 -2.01 -6.60
CA ASN A 409 -11.12 -0.63 -6.16
C ASN A 409 -12.37 -0.44 -5.31
N ARG A 410 -13.52 -0.94 -5.76
CA ARG A 410 -14.78 -0.84 -5.01
C ARG A 410 -14.71 -1.56 -3.66
N PRO A 411 -14.33 -2.85 -3.55
CA PRO A 411 -14.29 -3.53 -2.26
C PRO A 411 -13.24 -2.97 -1.29
N VAL A 412 -12.06 -2.58 -1.78
CA VAL A 412 -11.00 -1.99 -0.93
C VAL A 412 -11.43 -0.61 -0.43
N ARG A 413 -11.99 0.26 -1.28
CA ARG A 413 -12.57 1.55 -0.86
C ARG A 413 -13.73 1.38 0.11
N GLN A 414 -14.60 0.41 -0.11
CA GLN A 414 -15.71 0.12 0.81
C GLN A 414 -15.20 -0.32 2.18
N THR A 415 -14.17 -1.17 2.22
CA THR A 415 -13.51 -1.58 3.46
C THR A 415 -12.95 -0.36 4.21
N ALA A 416 -12.25 0.54 3.53
CA ALA A 416 -11.74 1.78 4.11
C ALA A 416 -12.88 2.65 4.69
N LEU A 417 -13.98 2.81 3.95
CA LEU A 417 -15.15 3.59 4.37
C LEU A 417 -15.87 3.01 5.60
N ASP A 418 -15.88 1.68 5.74
CA ASP A 418 -16.48 1.03 6.90
C ASP A 418 -15.52 1.05 8.11
N MET A 419 -14.21 0.88 7.91
CA MET A 419 -13.21 0.91 8.99
C MET A 419 -13.00 2.32 9.56
N ARG A 420 -13.00 3.38 8.74
CA ARG A 420 -12.78 4.78 9.18
C ARG A 420 -13.78 5.30 10.21
N LYS A 421 -14.88 4.58 10.42
CA LYS A 421 -15.88 4.88 11.47
C LYS A 421 -15.36 4.53 12.87
N TYR A 422 -14.33 3.70 12.96
CA TYR A 422 -13.87 3.09 14.21
C TYR A 422 -12.37 3.20 14.47
N VAL A 423 -11.55 3.37 13.43
CA VAL A 423 -10.08 3.45 13.50
C VAL A 423 -9.53 4.45 12.48
N ASP A 424 -8.29 4.89 12.68
CA ASP A 424 -7.56 5.67 11.68
C ASP A 424 -7.27 4.83 10.44
N VAL A 425 -7.62 5.37 9.27
CA VAL A 425 -7.40 4.74 7.97
C VAL A 425 -6.66 5.72 7.06
N TYR A 426 -5.45 5.35 6.66
CA TYR A 426 -4.67 6.02 5.64
C TYR A 426 -4.92 5.30 4.32
N PHE A 427 -5.46 6.03 3.33
CA PHE A 427 -5.77 5.47 2.02
C PHE A 427 -4.81 6.00 0.96
N TYR A 428 -4.12 5.13 0.24
CA TYR A 428 -3.28 5.50 -0.89
C TYR A 428 -3.86 5.01 -2.22
N GLN A 429 -3.53 5.71 -3.30
CA GLN A 429 -3.63 5.18 -4.65
C GLN A 429 -2.24 5.28 -5.28
N PHE A 430 -1.64 4.15 -5.64
CA PHE A 430 -0.33 4.15 -6.28
C PHE A 430 -0.51 4.27 -7.80
N SER A 431 0.04 5.34 -8.37
CA SER A 431 -0.16 5.72 -9.77
C SER A 431 1.14 6.16 -10.44
N TYR A 432 2.29 5.81 -9.86
CA TYR A 432 3.59 6.10 -10.45
C TYR A 432 3.97 4.99 -11.42
N GLU A 433 3.95 5.32 -12.71
CA GLU A 433 4.41 4.43 -13.77
C GLU A 433 5.93 4.53 -13.90
N GLY A 434 6.64 3.51 -13.45
CA GLY A 434 8.09 3.47 -13.51
C GLY A 434 8.65 2.08 -13.81
N HIS A 435 9.97 2.05 -13.98
CA HIS A 435 10.70 0.88 -14.46
C HIS A 435 10.73 -0.28 -13.47
N LEU A 436 10.74 0.00 -12.17
CA LEU A 436 10.74 -1.03 -11.13
C LEU A 436 9.41 -1.79 -11.07
N GLY A 437 8.28 -1.10 -11.24
CA GLY A 437 6.96 -1.73 -11.20
C GLY A 437 6.73 -2.70 -12.35
N ARG A 438 6.98 -2.25 -13.59
CA ARG A 438 6.79 -3.02 -14.83
C ARG A 438 7.68 -4.27 -14.96
N LYS A 439 8.62 -4.51 -14.05
CA LYS A 439 9.45 -5.73 -14.00
C LYS A 439 8.88 -6.83 -13.10
N MET A 440 7.91 -6.51 -12.24
CA MET A 440 7.33 -7.48 -11.29
C MET A 440 6.25 -8.34 -11.94
N GLU A 441 5.43 -7.77 -12.81
CA GLU A 441 4.54 -8.53 -13.67
C GLU A 441 5.27 -8.81 -15.00
N ILE A 442 5.16 -10.02 -15.57
CA ILE A 442 5.62 -10.32 -16.94
C ILE A 442 4.61 -9.67 -17.89
N ILE A 443 4.53 -8.35 -17.84
CA ILE A 443 3.62 -7.53 -18.61
C ILE A 443 4.48 -6.75 -19.59
N GLU A 444 4.14 -6.88 -20.87
CA GLU A 444 4.81 -6.15 -21.92
C GLU A 444 4.78 -4.64 -21.59
N PRO A 445 5.85 -3.89 -21.91
CA PRO A 445 5.93 -2.45 -21.62
C PRO A 445 4.72 -1.64 -22.10
N ASP A 446 3.98 -2.15 -23.09
CA ASP A 446 2.86 -1.51 -23.76
C ASP A 446 1.46 -1.96 -23.27
N ALA A 447 1.35 -2.69 -22.15
CA ALA A 447 0.09 -3.31 -21.72
C ALA A 447 -1.04 -2.34 -21.30
N GLY A 448 -0.84 -1.04 -21.41
CA GLY A 448 -1.85 -0.01 -21.18
C GLY A 448 -1.46 1.02 -20.14
N GLU A 449 -2.32 2.05 -20.04
CA GLU A 449 -2.17 3.17 -19.11
C GLU A 449 -2.52 2.75 -17.67
N GLY A 450 -1.81 3.34 -16.71
CA GLY A 450 -1.96 3.07 -15.30
C GLY A 450 -0.92 2.07 -14.75
N VAL A 451 -1.06 1.77 -13.47
CA VAL A 451 -0.18 0.88 -12.73
C VAL A 451 -0.93 -0.42 -12.41
N GLY A 452 -0.35 -1.55 -12.84
CA GLY A 452 -0.87 -2.90 -12.67
C GLY A 452 -0.81 -3.43 -11.25
N HIS A 453 -1.41 -4.59 -11.02
CA HIS A 453 -1.48 -5.24 -9.70
C HIS A 453 -0.09 -5.63 -9.20
N GLY A 454 0.25 -5.26 -7.96
CA GLY A 454 1.52 -5.62 -7.35
C GLY A 454 2.75 -4.89 -7.92
N GLU A 455 2.59 -3.96 -8.88
CA GLU A 455 3.72 -3.16 -9.38
C GLU A 455 4.37 -2.30 -8.28
N GLU A 456 3.63 -1.90 -7.24
CA GLU A 456 4.17 -1.19 -6.07
C GLU A 456 5.20 -2.03 -5.30
N LEU A 457 5.10 -3.36 -5.37
CA LEU A 457 6.06 -4.28 -4.74
C LEU A 457 7.47 -4.12 -5.32
N GLY A 458 7.61 -3.70 -6.57
CA GLY A 458 8.91 -3.42 -7.19
C GLY A 458 9.68 -2.31 -6.45
N TYR A 459 8.96 -1.40 -5.78
CA TYR A 459 9.49 -0.29 -4.98
C TYR A 459 9.68 -0.67 -3.50
N LEU A 460 9.00 -1.71 -3.00
CA LEU A 460 9.16 -2.21 -1.63
C LEU A 460 10.23 -3.31 -1.51
N PHE A 461 10.37 -4.13 -2.55
CA PHE A 461 11.15 -5.36 -2.58
C PHE A 461 12.08 -5.41 -3.79
N THR A 462 12.93 -4.39 -3.93
CA THR A 462 13.80 -4.30 -5.10
C THR A 462 14.93 -5.33 -5.06
N HIS A 463 14.94 -6.23 -6.05
CA HIS A 463 15.94 -7.28 -6.12
C HIS A 463 17.36 -6.73 -6.41
N PRO A 464 18.40 -7.19 -5.69
CA PRO A 464 19.79 -6.74 -5.89
C PRO A 464 20.37 -6.91 -7.30
N SER A 465 19.77 -7.78 -8.12
CA SER A 465 20.20 -7.99 -9.51
C SER A 465 19.77 -6.85 -10.45
N ILE A 466 18.79 -6.03 -10.05
CA ILE A 466 18.33 -4.90 -10.85
C ILE A 466 19.37 -3.78 -10.75
N LYS A 467 20.12 -3.60 -11.83
CA LYS A 467 21.09 -2.51 -11.99
C LYS A 467 20.45 -1.32 -12.70
N ASP A 468 21.09 -0.16 -12.57
CA ASP A 468 20.77 1.08 -13.31
C ASP A 468 19.32 1.57 -13.10
N ILE A 469 18.90 1.65 -11.83
CA ILE A 469 17.58 2.15 -11.45
C ILE A 469 17.49 3.65 -11.77
N PRO A 470 16.45 4.12 -12.51
CA PRO A 470 16.26 5.54 -12.77
C PRO A 470 16.18 6.39 -11.50
N GLN A 471 16.61 7.65 -11.58
CA GLN A 471 16.60 8.56 -10.42
C GLN A 471 15.17 8.80 -9.88
N ASN A 472 14.18 8.93 -10.77
CA ASN A 472 12.78 9.10 -10.37
C ASN A 472 12.24 7.86 -9.66
N ASP A 473 12.59 6.66 -10.13
CA ASP A 473 12.24 5.40 -9.48
C ASP A 473 12.90 5.27 -8.10
N THR A 474 14.15 5.72 -7.98
CA THR A 474 14.86 5.76 -6.69
C THR A 474 14.17 6.72 -5.71
N LEU A 475 13.70 7.88 -6.19
CA LEU A 475 12.94 8.82 -5.37
C LEU A 475 11.61 8.22 -4.91
N MET A 476 10.85 7.60 -5.82
CA MET A 476 9.60 6.94 -5.50
C MET A 476 9.81 5.79 -4.50
N GLN A 477 10.81 4.94 -4.75
CA GLN A 477 11.22 3.86 -3.85
C GLN A 477 11.45 4.37 -2.43
N LYS A 478 12.23 5.46 -2.28
CA LYS A 478 12.47 6.08 -0.99
C LYS A 478 11.17 6.54 -0.31
N GLN A 479 10.28 7.21 -1.05
CA GLN A 479 9.01 7.72 -0.51
C GLN A 479 8.08 6.59 -0.03
N VAL A 480 7.92 5.55 -0.85
CA VAL A 480 7.07 4.40 -0.53
C VAL A 480 7.64 3.62 0.66
N VAL A 481 8.93 3.27 0.65
CA VAL A 481 9.57 2.57 1.78
C VAL A 481 9.47 3.38 3.08
N GLN A 482 9.67 4.70 3.01
CA GLN A 482 9.55 5.58 4.16
C GLN A 482 8.11 5.61 4.68
N MET A 483 7.10 5.62 3.81
CA MET A 483 5.69 5.60 4.21
C MET A 483 5.32 4.31 4.98
N TRP A 484 5.67 3.13 4.45
CA TRP A 484 5.41 1.85 5.13
C TRP A 484 6.19 1.78 6.45
N SER A 485 7.44 2.25 6.45
CA SER A 485 8.30 2.21 7.61
C SER A 485 7.84 3.14 8.73
N ASN A 486 7.39 4.36 8.38
CA ASN A 486 6.79 5.28 9.31
C ASN A 486 5.51 4.72 9.90
N PHE A 487 4.67 4.12 9.07
CA PHE A 487 3.44 3.51 9.54
C PHE A 487 3.71 2.35 10.52
N ALA A 488 4.71 1.51 10.21
CA ALA A 488 5.11 0.44 11.11
C ALA A 488 5.61 0.96 12.48
N LYS A 489 6.42 2.02 12.49
CA LYS A 489 7.04 2.60 13.71
C LYS A 489 6.09 3.48 14.52
N TYR A 490 5.32 4.33 13.85
CA TYR A 490 4.62 5.47 14.45
C TYR A 490 3.11 5.43 14.24
N LYS A 491 2.60 4.47 13.46
CA LYS A 491 1.18 4.32 13.09
C LYS A 491 0.62 5.50 12.30
N THR A 492 1.51 6.23 11.63
CA THR A 492 1.20 7.28 10.65
C THR A 492 2.03 7.05 9.40
N ALA A 493 1.39 7.20 8.23
CA ALA A 493 2.06 7.14 6.94
C ALA A 493 3.05 8.30 6.73
N TYR A 494 2.81 9.42 7.41
CA TYR A 494 3.65 10.62 7.35
C TYR A 494 4.22 10.87 8.73
N LYS A 495 5.55 10.83 8.84
CA LYS A 495 6.23 11.33 10.03
C LYS A 495 6.43 12.83 9.84
N GLY A 496 5.33 13.58 9.84
CA GLY A 496 5.41 15.03 9.82
C GLY A 496 6.34 15.52 10.93
N THR A 497 7.20 16.49 10.63
CA THR A 497 8.03 17.15 11.65
C THR A 497 7.11 17.87 12.61
N PRO A 498 7.22 17.71 13.95
CA PRO A 498 6.48 18.55 14.88
C PRO A 498 6.71 20.02 14.56
N TYR A 499 5.63 20.78 14.37
CA TYR A 499 5.68 22.19 14.02
C TYR A 499 4.74 23.01 14.90
N TYR A 500 5.03 24.30 15.01
CA TYR A 500 4.13 25.31 15.53
C TYR A 500 3.32 25.87 14.38
N SER A 501 2.01 26.07 14.60
CA SER A 501 1.15 26.73 13.62
C SER A 501 0.50 27.96 14.23
N PHE A 502 0.45 29.02 13.42
CA PHE A 502 -0.25 30.25 13.72
C PHE A 502 -1.16 30.53 12.54
N ARG A 503 -2.45 30.33 12.74
CA ARG A 503 -3.47 30.33 11.69
C ARG A 503 -4.41 31.52 11.86
N GLY A 504 -4.96 32.00 10.76
CA GLY A 504 -5.95 33.08 10.79
C GLY A 504 -5.38 34.44 11.18
N ILE A 505 -4.11 34.74 10.89
CA ILE A 505 -3.53 36.05 11.19
C ILE A 505 -4.00 37.06 10.13
N PRO A 506 -4.69 38.15 10.48
CA PRO A 506 -5.11 39.14 9.50
C PRO A 506 -3.90 39.95 9.00
N TYR A 507 -3.63 39.90 7.69
CA TYR A 507 -2.51 40.65 7.10
C TYR A 507 -2.97 41.99 6.49
N ALA A 508 -4.28 42.17 6.29
CA ALA A 508 -4.91 43.36 5.77
C ALA A 508 -6.18 43.72 6.55
N GLU A 509 -6.66 44.95 6.42
CA GLU A 509 -8.00 45.30 6.89
C GLU A 509 -9.07 44.48 6.13
N PRO A 510 -10.17 44.08 6.80
CA PRO A 510 -11.25 43.35 6.15
C PRO A 510 -11.74 44.10 4.91
N PRO A 511 -11.76 43.48 3.72
CA PRO A 511 -12.16 44.14 2.50
C PRO A 511 -13.70 44.19 2.40
N ILE A 512 -14.33 44.79 3.40
CA ILE A 512 -15.79 44.92 3.53
C ILE A 512 -16.20 46.38 3.39
N GLY A 513 -17.46 46.61 3.04
CA GLY A 513 -18.03 47.96 2.90
C GLY A 513 -17.22 48.85 1.96
N ASN A 514 -16.74 49.99 2.46
CA ASN A 514 -15.98 50.98 1.67
C ASN A 514 -14.62 50.48 1.17
N LEU A 515 -14.11 49.35 1.70
CA LEU A 515 -12.85 48.73 1.28
C LEU A 515 -13.04 47.60 0.25
N ARG A 516 -14.30 47.19 -0.01
CA ARG A 516 -14.65 46.02 -0.83
C ARG A 516 -13.94 45.94 -2.18
N PHE A 517 -13.87 47.07 -2.89
CA PHE A 517 -13.25 47.15 -4.22
C PHE A 517 -11.99 48.02 -4.24
N LYS A 518 -11.52 48.47 -3.06
CA LYS A 518 -10.28 49.24 -2.97
C LYS A 518 -9.06 48.31 -2.94
N PRO A 519 -7.88 48.81 -3.31
CA PRO A 519 -6.63 48.15 -2.97
C PRO A 519 -6.61 47.80 -1.48
N PRO A 520 -6.00 46.66 -1.11
CA PRO A 520 -5.95 46.22 0.27
C PRO A 520 -5.15 47.20 1.12
N VAL A 521 -5.62 47.39 2.35
CA VAL A 521 -5.03 48.32 3.32
C VAL A 521 -4.31 47.49 4.38
N GLU A 522 -3.10 47.89 4.75
CA GLU A 522 -2.33 47.22 5.82
C GLU A 522 -3.16 47.17 7.12
N LYS A 523 -3.12 46.02 7.80
CA LYS A 523 -3.88 45.83 9.03
C LYS A 523 -3.40 46.77 10.13
N SER A 524 -4.33 47.51 10.74
CA SER A 524 -4.06 48.31 11.94
C SER A 524 -3.65 47.40 13.11
N LYS A 525 -2.81 47.93 14.00
CA LYS A 525 -2.41 47.22 15.22
C LYS A 525 -3.65 46.84 16.04
N TRP A 526 -3.69 45.61 16.51
CA TRP A 526 -4.67 45.16 17.49
C TRP A 526 -4.06 45.18 18.90
N ASN A 527 -4.92 45.29 19.91
CA ASN A 527 -4.53 45.24 21.32
C ASN A 527 -4.75 43.83 21.89
N GLY A 528 -3.81 43.36 22.70
CA GLY A 528 -3.87 42.04 23.33
C GLY A 528 -3.41 40.90 22.41
N THR A 529 -3.62 39.67 22.88
CA THR A 529 -3.22 38.45 22.15
C THR A 529 -4.28 38.06 21.13
N LEU A 530 -3.87 37.89 19.88
CA LEU A 530 -4.72 37.31 18.84
C LEU A 530 -4.80 35.79 19.01
N ASP A 531 -6.01 35.22 18.98
CA ASP A 531 -6.20 33.77 18.92
C ASP A 531 -5.89 33.27 17.49
N ALA A 532 -4.66 32.78 17.31
CA ALA A 532 -4.19 32.20 16.05
C ALA A 532 -4.26 30.66 16.04
N THR A 533 -5.14 30.05 16.85
CA THR A 533 -5.26 28.58 16.91
C THR A 533 -6.16 28.00 15.82
N ARG A 534 -6.94 28.84 15.14
CA ARG A 534 -7.91 28.47 14.11
C ARG A 534 -7.67 29.24 12.82
N GLU A 535 -8.05 28.64 11.70
CA GLU A 535 -7.97 29.31 10.41
C GLU A 535 -9.00 30.43 10.32
N GLY A 536 -8.62 31.50 9.63
CA GLY A 536 -9.54 32.55 9.25
C GLY A 536 -10.47 32.10 8.13
N SER A 537 -11.53 32.85 7.88
CA SER A 537 -12.50 32.51 6.83
C SER A 537 -11.85 32.46 5.45
N GLN A 538 -12.24 31.49 4.62
CA GLN A 538 -11.91 31.47 3.20
C GLN A 538 -12.65 32.59 2.45
N CYS A 539 -12.05 33.09 1.36
CA CYS A 539 -12.68 34.12 0.53
C CYS A 539 -13.92 33.61 -0.18
N VAL A 540 -14.86 34.53 -0.45
CA VAL A 540 -16.10 34.22 -1.18
C VAL A 540 -15.77 33.56 -2.53
N GLN A 541 -16.30 32.37 -2.74
CA GLN A 541 -16.14 31.56 -3.94
C GLN A 541 -17.37 30.69 -4.17
N ASN A 542 -17.66 30.35 -5.44
CA ASN A 542 -18.86 29.63 -5.90
C ASN A 542 -20.18 30.34 -5.52
N ILE A 543 -21.11 30.51 -6.46
CA ILE A 543 -22.31 31.35 -6.22
C ILE A 543 -23.55 30.50 -5.84
N ASN A 544 -23.43 29.17 -5.76
CA ASN A 544 -24.57 28.31 -5.42
C ASN A 544 -24.17 26.93 -4.85
N PRO A 545 -24.21 26.72 -3.52
CA PRO A 545 -24.35 27.74 -2.48
C PRO A 545 -23.12 28.66 -2.42
N VAL A 546 -23.29 29.88 -1.90
CA VAL A 546 -22.17 30.80 -1.65
C VAL A 546 -21.30 30.28 -0.52
N LEU A 547 -20.03 30.01 -0.78
CA LEU A 547 -19.06 29.55 0.22
C LEU A 547 -18.08 30.70 0.55
N GLY A 548 -17.81 30.90 1.85
CA GLY A 548 -16.77 31.83 2.33
C GLY A 548 -17.30 33.16 2.88
N SER A 549 -16.36 34.08 3.14
CA SER A 549 -16.58 35.41 3.72
C SER A 549 -15.82 36.47 2.93
N GLU A 550 -16.31 37.71 2.92
CA GLU A 550 -15.52 38.85 2.42
C GLU A 550 -14.37 39.20 3.39
N ASP A 551 -14.59 39.02 4.70
CA ASP A 551 -13.51 39.09 5.69
C ASP A 551 -12.68 37.80 5.64
N CYS A 552 -11.69 37.77 4.74
CA CYS A 552 -10.95 36.56 4.40
C CYS A 552 -9.43 36.75 4.22
N LEU A 553 -8.90 37.95 4.44
CA LEU A 553 -7.49 38.28 4.18
C LEU A 553 -6.60 37.84 5.34
N PHE A 554 -6.43 36.52 5.46
CA PHE A 554 -5.67 35.87 6.51
C PHE A 554 -4.43 35.14 5.97
N ILE A 555 -3.39 35.10 6.80
CA ILE A 555 -2.15 34.36 6.58
C ILE A 555 -2.00 33.28 7.66
N ASN A 556 -1.48 32.13 7.24
CA ASN A 556 -1.18 30.97 8.05
C ASN A 556 0.34 30.74 7.99
N VAL A 557 0.98 30.63 9.15
CA VAL A 557 2.43 30.41 9.29
C VAL A 557 2.66 29.10 10.03
N TYR A 558 3.51 28.26 9.45
CA TYR A 558 3.92 26.98 9.99
C TYR A 558 5.44 26.96 10.14
N THR A 559 5.94 26.65 11.33
CA THR A 559 7.37 26.70 11.63
C THR A 559 7.82 25.50 12.45
N PRO A 560 8.92 24.81 12.10
CA PRO A 560 9.41 23.65 12.83
C PRO A 560 9.99 24.02 14.21
N SER A 561 10.39 25.28 14.41
CA SER A 561 10.99 25.73 15.66
C SER A 561 10.84 27.23 15.86
N LEU A 562 10.45 27.63 17.07
CA LEU A 562 10.51 29.03 17.52
C LEU A 562 11.85 29.40 18.16
N LYS A 563 12.74 28.42 18.37
CA LYS A 563 14.07 28.62 18.99
C LYS A 563 15.17 28.78 17.95
N GLN A 564 14.98 28.21 16.77
CA GLN A 564 15.94 28.32 15.68
C GLN A 564 15.59 29.58 14.88
N GLU A 565 16.54 30.51 14.83
CA GLU A 565 16.40 31.72 14.04
C GLU A 565 16.99 31.52 12.64
N ASN A 566 16.53 32.33 11.69
CA ASN A 566 17.08 32.43 10.34
C ASN A 566 16.79 31.24 9.40
N LEU A 567 15.67 30.54 9.58
CA LEU A 567 15.21 29.47 8.68
C LEU A 567 14.79 30.02 7.31
N SER A 568 15.04 29.28 6.23
CA SER A 568 14.49 29.64 4.91
C SER A 568 12.96 29.69 4.96
N VAL A 569 12.37 30.57 4.17
CA VAL A 569 10.91 30.77 4.15
C VAL A 569 10.37 30.37 2.79
N LEU A 570 9.34 29.54 2.77
CA LEU A 570 8.64 29.13 1.57
C LEU A 570 7.18 29.63 1.63
N VAL A 571 6.80 30.45 0.65
CA VAL A 571 5.46 31.05 0.56
C VAL A 571 4.70 30.42 -0.59
N PHE A 572 3.53 29.85 -0.29
CA PHE A 572 2.63 29.26 -1.28
C PHE A 572 1.45 30.17 -1.60
N ILE A 573 1.20 30.35 -2.90
CA ILE A 573 0.01 31.03 -3.43
C ILE A 573 -0.89 29.99 -4.10
N HIS A 574 -2.09 29.78 -3.52
CA HIS A 574 -3.03 28.79 -4.04
C HIS A 574 -3.51 29.14 -5.46
N GLY A 575 -3.93 28.11 -6.21
CA GLY A 575 -4.46 28.27 -7.56
C GLY A 575 -5.96 28.50 -7.62
N GLY A 576 -6.57 28.06 -8.74
CA GLY A 576 -8.02 28.09 -8.94
C GLY A 576 -8.54 29.22 -9.81
N ALA A 577 -7.81 29.57 -10.87
CA ALA A 577 -8.23 30.54 -11.90
C ALA A 577 -8.74 31.90 -11.36
N PHE A 578 -8.27 32.30 -10.17
CA PHE A 578 -8.74 33.47 -9.42
C PHE A 578 -10.24 33.45 -9.03
N ILE A 579 -10.92 32.30 -9.10
CA ILE A 579 -12.35 32.16 -8.80
C ILE A 579 -12.63 31.14 -7.69
N ASN A 580 -11.71 30.21 -7.45
CA ASN A 580 -11.77 29.24 -6.35
C ASN A 580 -10.38 29.05 -5.71
N GLY A 581 -10.34 28.43 -4.53
CA GLY A 581 -9.12 28.15 -3.76
C GLY A 581 -9.15 28.72 -2.34
N ASN A 582 -8.27 28.20 -1.48
CA ASN A 582 -8.04 28.72 -0.13
C ASN A 582 -6.66 28.28 0.39
N SER A 583 -6.27 28.83 1.54
CA SER A 583 -5.02 28.52 2.26
C SER A 583 -5.20 27.59 3.47
N SER A 584 -6.23 26.73 3.45
CA SER A 584 -6.53 25.81 4.55
C SER A 584 -5.59 24.62 4.59
N TYR A 585 -5.28 24.16 5.81
CA TYR A 585 -4.51 22.95 6.09
C TYR A 585 -5.13 21.72 5.44
N GLU A 586 -6.46 21.59 5.48
CA GLU A 586 -7.18 20.42 4.94
C GLU A 586 -6.99 20.26 3.43
N VAL A 587 -6.88 21.38 2.70
CA VAL A 587 -6.73 21.36 1.25
C VAL A 587 -5.26 21.34 0.84
N GLN A 588 -4.36 21.87 1.68
CA GLN A 588 -2.94 22.04 1.39
C GLN A 588 -2.09 21.83 2.66
N PRO A 589 -1.93 20.58 3.12
CA PRO A 589 -1.16 20.28 4.32
C PRO A 589 0.33 20.63 4.09
N PRO A 590 0.95 21.48 4.94
CA PRO A 590 2.34 21.89 4.82
C PRO A 590 3.35 20.81 5.25
N ASP A 591 2.87 19.66 5.74
CA ASP A 591 3.64 18.63 6.41
C ASP A 591 4.88 18.19 5.64
N LEU A 592 4.77 18.02 4.31
CA LEU A 592 5.88 17.65 3.43
C LEU A 592 6.97 18.72 3.34
N PHE A 593 6.61 20.01 3.42
CA PHE A 593 7.58 21.10 3.39
C PHE A 593 8.29 21.29 4.73
N LEU A 594 7.61 20.96 5.83
CA LEU A 594 8.16 21.11 7.18
C LEU A 594 9.18 20.02 7.54
N GLU A 595 9.28 18.96 6.74
CA GLU A 595 10.39 17.99 6.80
C GLU A 595 11.75 18.61 6.43
N GLU A 596 11.76 19.70 5.65
CA GLU A 596 12.98 20.36 5.15
C GLU A 596 13.52 21.48 6.07
N ASN A 597 13.06 21.54 7.33
CA ASN A 597 13.45 22.55 8.32
C ASN A 597 13.33 24.01 7.83
N LEU A 598 12.19 24.35 7.22
CA LEU A 598 11.88 25.70 6.71
C LEU A 598 10.58 26.24 7.32
N VAL A 599 10.37 27.56 7.24
CA VAL A 599 9.09 28.18 7.60
C VAL A 599 8.17 28.18 6.38
N PHE A 600 6.99 27.60 6.50
CA PHE A 600 6.01 27.55 5.43
C PHE A 600 4.88 28.54 5.67
N VAL A 601 4.52 29.30 4.64
CA VAL A 601 3.51 30.36 4.73
C VAL A 601 2.49 30.22 3.62
N MET A 602 1.22 30.36 3.97
CA MET A 602 0.10 30.39 3.03
C MET A 602 -0.82 31.55 3.36
N PHE A 603 -1.49 32.12 2.37
CA PHE A 603 -2.49 33.18 2.60
C PHE A 603 -3.65 33.09 1.63
N ASN A 604 -4.78 33.63 2.05
CA ASN A 604 -5.93 33.85 1.20
C ASN A 604 -5.81 35.20 0.48
N TYR A 605 -6.33 35.28 -0.74
CA TYR A 605 -6.52 36.53 -1.47
C TYR A 605 -7.93 36.56 -2.08
N ARG A 606 -8.47 37.76 -2.37
CA ARG A 606 -9.83 37.91 -2.91
C ARG A 606 -9.98 37.17 -4.25
N LEU A 607 -11.11 36.48 -4.41
CA LEU A 607 -11.46 35.69 -5.59
C LEU A 607 -12.68 36.27 -6.32
N GLY A 608 -12.87 35.82 -7.56
CA GLY A 608 -13.96 36.22 -8.43
C GLY A 608 -14.04 37.73 -8.63
N VAL A 609 -15.26 38.25 -8.61
CA VAL A 609 -15.54 39.69 -8.81
C VAL A 609 -14.80 40.59 -7.81
N PHE A 610 -14.47 40.07 -6.62
CA PHE A 610 -13.76 40.82 -5.59
C PHE A 610 -12.25 40.86 -5.82
N GLY A 611 -11.68 39.88 -6.54
CA GLY A 611 -10.26 39.78 -6.86
C GLY A 611 -9.84 40.62 -8.07
N PHE A 612 -10.66 40.62 -9.13
CA PHE A 612 -10.31 41.17 -10.46
C PHE A 612 -9.82 42.64 -10.46
N ILE A 613 -10.19 43.44 -9.46
CA ILE A 613 -9.87 44.88 -9.40
C ILE A 613 -8.52 45.15 -8.70
N SER A 614 -7.95 44.20 -7.94
CA SER A 614 -6.80 44.49 -7.05
C SER A 614 -5.95 43.25 -6.65
N THR A 615 -5.96 42.18 -7.46
CA THR A 615 -5.26 40.94 -7.11
C THR A 615 -3.75 41.14 -6.93
N GLU A 616 -3.11 41.98 -7.76
CA GLU A 616 -1.67 42.25 -7.65
C GLU A 616 -1.31 42.92 -6.31
N ASP A 617 -2.09 43.89 -5.86
CA ASP A 617 -1.84 44.59 -4.60
C ASP A 617 -2.03 43.69 -3.37
N LEU A 618 -2.91 42.69 -3.46
CA LEU A 618 -3.17 41.71 -2.39
C LEU A 618 -2.01 40.77 -2.15
N VAL A 619 -1.45 40.21 -3.24
CA VAL A 619 -0.29 39.33 -3.16
C VAL A 619 0.93 40.12 -2.68
N VAL A 620 1.13 41.34 -3.18
CA VAL A 620 2.23 42.21 -2.73
C VAL A 620 2.11 42.54 -1.25
N LEU A 621 0.91 42.87 -0.76
CA LEU A 621 0.71 43.20 0.66
C LEU A 621 0.97 41.99 1.56
N ALA A 622 0.54 40.80 1.16
CA ALA A 622 0.84 39.56 1.89
C ALA A 622 2.35 39.28 1.94
N LEU A 623 3.05 39.41 0.81
CA LEU A 623 4.50 39.22 0.76
C LEU A 623 5.27 40.26 1.59
N LYS A 624 4.81 41.52 1.60
CA LYS A 624 5.35 42.56 2.50
C LYS A 624 5.13 42.20 3.97
N TRP A 625 3.96 41.64 4.30
CA TRP A 625 3.69 41.15 5.65
C TRP A 625 4.68 40.04 6.03
N VAL A 626 4.94 39.08 5.13
CA VAL A 626 5.93 38.02 5.37
C VAL A 626 7.31 38.63 5.62
N GLN A 627 7.79 39.49 4.72
CA GLN A 627 9.10 40.13 4.85
C GLN A 627 9.27 40.89 6.17
N LYS A 628 8.21 41.57 6.63
CA LYS A 628 8.25 42.38 7.86
C LYS A 628 8.15 41.54 9.14
N ASN A 629 7.46 40.40 9.12
CA ASN A 629 7.05 39.71 10.36
C ASN A 629 7.58 38.28 10.50
N ILE A 630 8.13 37.65 9.45
CA ILE A 630 8.45 36.21 9.49
C ILE A 630 9.56 35.84 10.48
N HIS A 631 10.41 36.79 10.84
CA HIS A 631 11.45 36.61 11.85
C HIS A 631 10.89 36.32 13.26
N TYR A 632 9.68 36.79 13.59
CA TYR A 632 9.00 36.41 14.83
C TYR A 632 8.59 34.93 14.88
N PHE A 633 8.62 34.24 13.72
CA PHE A 633 8.30 32.83 13.57
C PHE A 633 9.55 31.98 13.24
N GLY A 634 10.75 32.54 13.44
CA GLY A 634 12.04 31.88 13.17
C GLY A 634 12.53 31.98 11.72
N GLY A 635 11.78 32.63 10.83
CA GLY A 635 12.14 32.74 9.41
C GLY A 635 13.12 33.87 9.10
N ASN A 636 13.96 33.66 8.08
CA ASN A 636 14.85 34.67 7.53
C ASN A 636 14.08 35.53 6.50
N PRO A 637 13.87 36.84 6.75
CA PRO A 637 13.15 37.71 5.84
C PRO A 637 13.88 37.96 4.50
N GLU A 638 15.18 37.64 4.41
CA GLU A 638 15.99 37.75 3.20
C GLU A 638 16.10 36.43 2.40
N ALA A 639 15.62 35.31 2.97
CA ALA A 639 15.64 33.99 2.32
C ALA A 639 14.22 33.49 2.03
N VAL A 640 13.41 34.33 1.39
CA VAL A 640 12.02 34.01 1.04
C VAL A 640 11.93 33.52 -0.40
N THR A 641 11.41 32.30 -0.56
CA THR A 641 11.06 31.69 -1.84
C THR A 641 9.55 31.68 -2.00
N VAL A 642 9.05 32.12 -3.16
CA VAL A 642 7.61 32.13 -3.46
C VAL A 642 7.32 31.17 -4.60
N PHE A 643 6.29 30.35 -4.44
CA PHE A 643 5.76 29.49 -5.49
C PHE A 643 4.23 29.52 -5.47
N GLY A 644 3.61 29.05 -6.54
CA GLY A 644 2.16 29.00 -6.62
C GLY A 644 1.67 27.95 -7.60
N GLN A 645 0.37 27.67 -7.53
CA GLN A 645 -0.31 26.73 -8.41
C GLN A 645 -1.17 27.48 -9.42
N SER A 646 -1.12 27.15 -10.73
CA SER A 646 -2.01 27.72 -11.75
C SER A 646 -2.11 29.27 -11.69
N ALA A 647 -3.25 29.85 -11.32
CA ALA A 647 -3.43 31.29 -11.10
C ALA A 647 -2.42 31.88 -10.10
N GLY A 648 -2.10 31.17 -9.02
CA GLY A 648 -1.04 31.55 -8.09
C GLY A 648 0.33 31.57 -8.75
N ALA A 649 0.62 30.61 -9.65
CA ALA A 649 1.85 30.61 -10.45
C ALA A 649 1.90 31.80 -11.43
N ALA A 650 0.75 32.17 -12.01
CA ALA A 650 0.63 33.37 -12.84
C ALA A 650 0.94 34.62 -12.01
N SER A 651 0.40 34.75 -10.80
CA SER A 651 0.73 35.84 -9.86
C SER A 651 2.23 35.91 -9.56
N VAL A 652 2.87 34.77 -9.27
CA VAL A 652 4.34 34.71 -9.09
C VAL A 652 5.07 35.21 -10.33
N SER A 653 4.67 34.75 -11.52
CA SER A 653 5.26 35.17 -12.80
C SER A 653 5.12 36.68 -13.06
N TYR A 654 3.92 37.26 -12.87
CA TYR A 654 3.67 38.69 -13.05
C TYR A 654 4.61 39.55 -12.19
N HIS A 655 4.83 39.15 -10.94
CA HIS A 655 5.71 39.89 -10.03
C HIS A 655 7.21 39.78 -10.39
N THR A 656 7.64 38.74 -11.12
CA THR A 656 9.01 38.65 -11.66
C THR A 656 9.26 39.62 -12.82
N GLN A 657 8.23 40.01 -13.57
CA GLN A 657 8.36 40.72 -14.85
C GLN A 657 8.03 42.23 -14.79
N SER A 658 7.31 42.71 -13.78
CA SER A 658 6.89 44.12 -13.70
C SER A 658 8.04 45.12 -13.44
N PRO A 659 8.11 46.29 -14.13
CA PRO A 659 9.09 47.35 -13.88
C PRO A 659 8.91 48.09 -12.54
N SER A 660 7.69 48.14 -11.99
CA SER A 660 7.37 48.80 -10.71
C SER A 660 7.85 47.99 -9.49
N SER A 661 8.27 46.74 -9.69
CA SER A 661 8.70 45.82 -8.63
C SER A 661 10.20 45.80 -8.37
N LYS A 662 10.97 46.78 -8.89
CA LYS A 662 12.44 46.86 -8.71
C LYS A 662 12.90 46.84 -7.24
N ALA A 663 12.05 47.25 -6.29
CA ALA A 663 12.33 47.12 -4.85
C ALA A 663 12.12 45.71 -4.27
N SER A 664 11.34 44.84 -4.94
CA SER A 664 11.08 43.46 -4.51
C SER A 664 12.06 42.43 -5.11
N LYS A 665 12.71 42.76 -6.24
CA LYS A 665 13.65 41.85 -6.92
C LYS A 665 14.90 41.53 -6.12
N THR A 666 15.26 42.38 -5.16
CA THR A 666 16.45 42.22 -4.32
C THR A 666 16.23 41.31 -3.11
N ALA A 667 14.97 40.91 -2.79
CA ALA A 667 14.62 40.23 -1.54
C ALA A 667 13.95 38.85 -1.69
N PHE A 668 13.56 38.44 -2.91
CA PHE A 668 12.86 37.16 -3.13
C PHE A 668 13.56 36.34 -4.21
N THR A 669 13.93 35.08 -3.88
CA THR A 669 14.39 34.11 -4.89
C THR A 669 13.17 33.41 -5.47
N ILE A 670 12.88 33.65 -6.75
CA ILE A 670 11.67 33.11 -7.38
C ILE A 670 12.04 31.91 -8.24
N GLY A 671 11.59 30.71 -7.82
CA GLY A 671 11.85 29.46 -8.52
C GLY A 671 11.13 29.40 -9.87
N LYS A 672 11.88 29.31 -10.97
CA LYS A 672 11.34 29.24 -12.35
C LYS A 672 10.96 27.83 -12.83
N ASN A 673 11.22 26.77 -12.06
CA ASN A 673 11.21 25.39 -12.57
C ASN A 673 10.25 24.45 -11.83
N LEU A 674 8.94 24.70 -11.94
CA LEU A 674 7.89 23.72 -11.64
C LEU A 674 6.72 23.96 -12.61
N PHE A 675 7.01 23.88 -13.91
CA PHE A 675 5.97 23.89 -14.95
C PHE A 675 5.58 22.45 -15.27
N LEU A 676 4.41 22.02 -14.79
CA LEU A 676 3.65 21.00 -15.51
C LEU A 676 3.16 21.64 -16.80
N ASN A 677 3.53 21.00 -17.91
CA ASN A 677 3.33 21.45 -19.27
C ASN A 677 1.82 21.66 -19.56
N THR A 678 1.36 22.90 -19.68
CA THR A 678 0.04 23.23 -20.24
C THR A 678 0.21 24.21 -21.40
N SER A 679 0.59 23.69 -22.55
CA SER A 679 0.81 24.40 -23.81
C SER A 679 -0.49 24.74 -24.56
N THR A 680 -1.57 25.13 -23.87
CA THR A 680 -2.88 25.38 -24.51
C THR A 680 -3.60 26.69 -24.15
N SER A 681 -3.00 27.62 -23.42
CA SER A 681 -3.68 28.89 -23.07
C SER A 681 -3.18 30.16 -23.78
N GLN A 682 -2.16 30.08 -24.64
CA GLN A 682 -1.61 31.26 -25.32
C GLN A 682 -2.43 31.77 -26.52
N SER A 683 -3.50 31.10 -26.97
CA SER A 683 -4.27 31.54 -28.15
C SER A 683 -5.56 32.33 -27.86
N LEU A 684 -5.92 32.57 -26.59
CA LEU A 684 -7.18 33.26 -26.23
C LEU A 684 -7.02 34.75 -25.90
N TRP A 685 -5.79 35.28 -25.86
CA TRP A 685 -5.48 36.67 -25.46
C TRP A 685 -5.24 37.64 -26.63
N LYS A 686 -5.77 37.34 -27.82
CA LYS A 686 -5.77 38.26 -28.97
C LYS A 686 -7.15 38.57 -29.55
N THR A 687 -8.24 38.15 -28.90
CA THR A 687 -9.60 38.41 -29.42
C THR A 687 -10.66 38.53 -28.32
N LEU A 688 -10.33 39.29 -27.28
CA LEU A 688 -11.23 40.05 -26.40
C LEU A 688 -10.47 41.33 -26.01
#